data_AF-A0AAN8SCM0-F1
#
_entry.id   AF-A0AAN8SCM0-F1
#
_cell.length_a   1.000
_cell.length_b   1.000
_cell.length_c   1.000
_cell.angle_alpha   90.00
_cell.angle_beta   90.00
_cell.angle_gamma   90.00
#
_symmetry.space_group_name_H-M   'P 1'
#
loop_
_entity.id
_entity.type
_entity.pdbx_description
1 polymer ?
#
loop_
_entity_poly.entity_id
_entity_poly.type
_entity_poly.pdbx_seq_one_letter_code
_entity_poly.pdbx_strand_id
1 'polypeptide(L)'
;MEILISSFRSFYICTILVCCLRGAQNSPQSFEHQADEYSSSLLPSTSGFINDLSFYKGQGTPFFGQDQSSLIRYGPQYFYLLGNNGLNAQCPAINTNCVQQKYRTFDGSCNNLINPGWGTANMPYGRLVRPKYADQIRQPTISVTGKPLPPARTLSVELFPDVKIDDNRFTLATMQWGQLITHDMSLASGSTLAEQRAGMCCGPDASSQGTLNYQNGPQECFPIEVPPHDPLSKNLGQQCMTFSRTRTDQQLGCPSKRKSAEQISVVSHWIDASMVYGSDDQTAQSLRAFRKGKLLSEYRGGREWLPTNVNRSMVCEGLSQHGVGSCYAAGDIRVNQNTQLTVLQVLLLREHNRIAKKLAEMNPHWSDETVYQETRKIVIAEIQHITYYEWLPILLGYKNLLEHGIIYHSEHAYINDYNQHVDPSVLNEHATAAFRLFHTNIQGFLDLITENRYNHGSIRLSDHYNDPTVLEESNNFDDLTRGLSSQPQRATDKFHTSEITDFLFRNKQVIGFDLKAIDIQRGRDHGLASYNELREFCGSKRAHHFHDFLDFMEPEVIEKLQKLYAHPDDVELVVGGALEKLVPGTLSGPTYLCIMLEQFYRTRVADKYFYERGDHKGAFTPDQLIEIKKMSLARLMCDNGDNISSMQPRAFQLLSAKNPTVSCRDYQFIPFVNLEAWRDLHLNQKVYTSHLLSK
;
A
#
# COMPACT_ATOMS: atom_id res chain seq x y z
N MET A 1 -38.32 14.52 60.95
CA MET A 1 -37.13 15.28 60.55
C MET A 1 -36.49 14.55 59.37
N GLU A 2 -36.99 14.60 58.12
CA GLU A 2 -37.58 15.72 57.33
C GLU A 2 -36.50 16.75 56.91
N ILE A 3 -36.39 17.27 55.67
CA ILE A 3 -37.17 17.14 54.40
C ILE A 3 -36.27 17.61 53.21
N LEU A 4 -36.46 17.49 51.87
CA LEU A 4 -37.40 16.94 50.85
C LEU A 4 -36.53 16.04 49.88
N ILE A 5 -36.98 15.11 49.01
CA ILE A 5 -37.92 15.11 47.85
C ILE A 5 -37.46 16.02 46.67
N SER A 6 -37.40 15.58 45.40
CA SER A 6 -37.41 14.21 44.83
C SER A 6 -36.92 14.16 43.36
N SER A 7 -36.75 12.94 42.86
CA SER A 7 -36.62 12.55 41.44
C SER A 7 -37.67 13.16 40.49
N PHE A 8 -37.38 13.18 39.18
CA PHE A 8 -38.22 12.54 38.14
C PHE A 8 -37.44 12.22 36.85
N ARG A 9 -38.05 11.51 35.90
CA ARG A 9 -37.45 10.89 34.70
C ARG A 9 -37.84 11.58 33.38
N SER A 10 -36.97 11.43 32.37
CA SER A 10 -37.22 11.28 30.91
C SER A 10 -38.21 12.21 30.18
N PHE A 11 -37.78 12.82 29.05
CA PHE A 11 -38.13 12.38 27.67
C PHE A 11 -37.72 13.38 26.55
N TYR A 12 -37.74 12.91 25.28
CA TYR A 12 -37.67 13.60 23.95
C TYR A 12 -36.79 14.87 23.80
N ILE A 13 -35.69 14.86 23.02
CA ILE A 13 -35.55 14.86 21.54
C ILE A 13 -35.66 16.25 20.86
N CYS A 14 -34.82 16.44 19.84
CA CYS A 14 -34.85 17.47 18.77
C CYS A 14 -34.32 18.90 19.03
N THR A 15 -33.05 19.07 18.61
CA THR A 15 -32.58 20.03 17.59
C THR A 15 -32.29 21.52 17.88
N ILE A 16 -31.26 21.97 17.14
CA ILE A 16 -31.09 23.28 16.49
C ILE A 16 -30.44 24.44 17.32
N LEU A 17 -29.18 24.71 16.95
CA LEU A 17 -28.48 26.00 16.80
C LEU A 17 -28.38 26.98 18.01
N VAL A 18 -27.36 27.86 18.10
CA VAL A 18 -25.97 27.83 17.61
C VAL A 18 -25.18 28.90 18.36
N CYS A 19 -23.87 28.68 18.58
CA CYS A 19 -22.93 29.71 19.03
C CYS A 19 -23.23 30.35 20.42
N CYS A 20 -22.36 31.15 21.05
CA CYS A 20 -21.04 31.61 20.64
C CYS A 20 -20.08 31.82 21.83
N LEU A 21 -18.77 31.66 21.55
CA LEU A 21 -17.64 32.42 22.12
C LEU A 21 -17.32 32.40 23.64
N ARG A 22 -16.01 32.11 23.87
CA ARG A 22 -15.15 32.52 25.00
C ARG A 22 -15.43 31.86 26.37
N GLY A 23 -14.46 31.25 27.05
CA GLY A 23 -13.04 31.00 26.74
C GLY A 23 -12.09 31.56 27.79
N ALA A 24 -10.86 31.02 27.83
CA ALA A 24 -9.87 31.19 28.91
C ALA A 24 -10.30 30.49 30.23
N GLN A 25 -9.41 29.94 31.07
CA GLN A 25 -7.96 29.74 30.95
C GLN A 25 -7.48 28.63 31.91
N ASN A 26 -6.23 28.19 31.73
CA ASN A 26 -5.36 27.55 32.73
C ASN A 26 -5.74 26.17 33.32
N SER A 27 -4.96 25.17 32.91
CA SER A 27 -4.46 24.08 33.76
C SER A 27 -3.40 24.62 34.76
N PRO A 28 -2.71 23.83 35.63
CA PRO A 28 -2.63 22.36 35.71
C PRO A 28 -2.68 21.79 37.16
N GLN A 29 -2.00 20.65 37.37
CA GLN A 29 -1.80 19.86 38.58
C GLN A 29 -2.96 18.90 38.93
N SER A 30 -2.85 17.56 39.00
CA SER A 30 -1.75 16.57 39.23
C SER A 30 -1.71 15.97 40.64
N PHE A 31 -2.52 14.94 40.86
CA PHE A 31 -2.30 13.77 41.73
C PHE A 31 -3.17 12.65 41.09
N GLU A 32 -2.70 11.47 40.68
CA GLU A 32 -1.65 10.55 41.15
C GLU A 32 -2.08 9.69 42.36
N HIS A 33 -1.82 8.38 42.27
CA HIS A 33 -2.19 7.29 43.19
C HIS A 33 -3.70 7.01 43.39
N GLN A 34 -4.13 5.79 43.72
CA GLN A 34 -3.71 4.41 43.37
C GLN A 34 -4.82 3.44 43.86
N ALA A 35 -4.72 2.16 43.50
CA ALA A 35 -5.35 1.02 44.18
C ALA A 35 -6.90 0.90 44.10
N ASP A 36 -7.50 -0.27 44.30
CA ASP A 36 -7.05 -1.65 44.00
C ASP A 36 -8.28 -2.58 43.92
N GLU A 37 -8.23 -3.52 42.96
CA GLU A 37 -8.52 -4.97 43.08
C GLU A 37 -9.83 -5.51 43.73
N TYR A 38 -10.09 -6.82 43.50
CA TYR A 38 -11.21 -7.65 44.00
C TYR A 38 -12.63 -7.34 43.45
N SER A 39 -13.46 -8.34 43.10
CA SER A 39 -13.24 -9.80 43.04
C SER A 39 -14.12 -10.53 42.01
N SER A 40 -13.69 -11.77 41.74
CA SER A 40 -14.53 -12.97 41.48
C SER A 40 -15.82 -13.04 42.32
N SER A 41 -16.86 -13.83 41.98
CA SER A 41 -17.17 -14.66 40.80
C SER A 41 -18.64 -15.18 40.92
N LEU A 42 -19.11 -15.97 39.94
CA LEU A 42 -20.00 -17.15 40.05
C LEU A 42 -21.11 -17.25 38.97
N LEU A 43 -21.26 -18.48 38.48
CA LEU A 43 -22.34 -19.06 37.65
C LEU A 43 -23.52 -19.47 38.60
N PRO A 44 -24.65 -20.14 38.19
CA PRO A 44 -24.85 -20.87 36.92
C PRO A 44 -26.27 -20.99 36.28
N SER A 45 -26.27 -21.51 35.05
CA SER A 45 -27.13 -22.57 34.46
C SER A 45 -28.65 -22.39 34.14
N THR A 46 -29.10 -23.32 33.29
CA THR A 46 -30.48 -23.78 32.93
C THR A 46 -31.23 -23.04 31.81
N SER A 47 -32.06 -23.70 30.97
CA SER A 47 -31.87 -24.97 30.20
C SER A 47 -33.06 -25.27 29.26
N GLY A 48 -32.81 -25.74 28.03
CA GLY A 48 -33.75 -26.52 27.21
C GLY A 48 -34.64 -25.76 26.20
N PHE A 49 -35.38 -26.44 25.30
CA PHE A 49 -35.41 -27.88 24.94
C PHE A 49 -36.26 -28.10 23.64
N ILE A 50 -35.78 -28.90 22.65
CA ILE A 50 -36.59 -29.68 21.64
C ILE A 50 -37.51 -28.90 20.64
N ASN A 51 -37.75 -29.24 19.35
CA ASN A 51 -37.50 -30.34 18.36
C ASN A 51 -37.65 -29.72 16.92
N ASP A 52 -37.63 -30.37 15.73
CA ASP A 52 -37.01 -31.56 15.08
C ASP A 52 -37.57 -31.69 13.61
N LEU A 53 -37.21 -32.73 12.85
CA LEU A 53 -37.75 -33.24 11.57
C LEU A 53 -37.32 -32.54 10.24
N SER A 54 -37.09 -33.22 9.09
CA SER A 54 -36.44 -34.53 8.76
C SER A 54 -36.39 -34.80 7.22
N PHE A 55 -35.59 -35.78 6.74
CA PHE A 55 -35.51 -36.36 5.34
C PHE A 55 -34.96 -35.41 4.22
N TYR A 56 -34.32 -35.79 3.09
CA TYR A 56 -33.68 -37.00 2.48
C TYR A 56 -32.91 -36.56 1.16
N LYS A 57 -32.07 -37.29 0.40
CA LYS A 57 -31.27 -38.56 0.49
C LYS A 57 -30.24 -38.61 -0.68
N GLY A 58 -29.23 -39.51 -0.63
CA GLY A 58 -28.38 -39.95 -1.77
C GLY A 58 -26.95 -39.36 -1.74
N GLN A 59 -25.82 -40.10 -1.59
CA GLN A 59 -25.25 -41.33 -2.21
C GLN A 59 -24.54 -41.11 -3.56
N GLY A 60 -23.23 -41.44 -3.62
CA GLY A 60 -22.43 -41.38 -4.86
C GLY A 60 -20.90 -41.45 -4.68
N THR A 61 -20.34 -42.62 -4.36
CA THR A 61 -18.88 -42.95 -4.36
C THR A 61 -18.71 -44.45 -4.66
N PRO A 62 -17.51 -45.00 -4.96
CA PRO A 62 -16.19 -44.39 -5.18
C PRO A 62 -15.56 -44.82 -6.53
N PHE A 63 -14.28 -44.52 -6.78
CA PHE A 63 -13.33 -45.50 -7.33
C PHE A 63 -11.87 -45.15 -6.96
N PHE A 64 -11.02 -46.18 -6.83
CA PHE A 64 -9.58 -46.08 -6.52
C PHE A 64 -8.75 -46.40 -7.77
N GLY A 65 -7.54 -45.83 -7.87
CA GLY A 65 -6.55 -46.21 -8.88
C GLY A 65 -5.19 -45.55 -8.62
N GLN A 66 -4.16 -46.34 -8.34
CA GLN A 66 -2.77 -45.89 -8.27
C GLN A 66 -2.07 -46.20 -9.60
N ASP A 67 -1.23 -45.28 -10.09
CA ASP A 67 0.00 -45.64 -10.79
C ASP A 67 1.04 -44.51 -10.68
N GLN A 68 2.33 -44.83 -10.76
CA GLN A 68 3.47 -43.90 -10.64
C GLN A 68 4.46 -44.03 -11.81
N SER A 69 4.02 -43.86 -13.06
CA SER A 69 4.97 -43.64 -14.18
C SER A 69 4.37 -42.95 -15.43
N SER A 70 4.49 -41.62 -15.54
CA SER A 70 4.25 -40.89 -16.80
C SER A 70 4.81 -39.44 -16.80
N LEU A 71 6.06 -39.27 -16.38
CA LEU A 71 6.79 -38.01 -16.58
C LEU A 71 7.10 -37.80 -18.09
N ILE A 72 7.05 -36.53 -18.52
CA ILE A 72 7.53 -36.01 -19.82
C ILE A 72 6.69 -36.41 -21.06
N ARG A 73 5.56 -35.71 -21.29
CA ARG A 73 5.32 -34.94 -22.53
C ARG A 73 4.02 -34.11 -22.55
N TYR A 74 4.13 -32.81 -22.26
CA TYR A 74 3.27 -31.77 -22.84
C TYR A 74 4.14 -30.57 -23.22
N GLY A 75 3.89 -29.99 -24.40
CA GLY A 75 4.74 -28.97 -25.02
C GLY A 75 4.31 -27.53 -24.74
N PRO A 76 5.14 -26.53 -25.10
CA PRO A 76 4.92 -25.13 -24.75
C PRO A 76 3.94 -24.42 -25.70
N GLN A 77 2.66 -24.33 -25.32
CA GLN A 77 1.65 -23.50 -26.01
C GLN A 77 0.74 -22.66 -25.08
N TYR A 78 0.99 -22.65 -23.76
CA TYR A 78 0.14 -21.96 -22.76
C TYR A 78 0.89 -20.89 -21.94
N PHE A 79 1.73 -20.06 -22.59
CA PHE A 79 2.46 -18.96 -21.92
C PHE A 79 2.43 -17.61 -22.69
N TYR A 80 1.37 -17.37 -23.45
CA TYR A 80 0.89 -16.00 -23.67
C TYR A 80 0.02 -15.58 -22.46
N LEU A 81 -0.28 -14.29 -22.32
CA LEU A 81 -1.11 -13.69 -21.24
C LEU A 81 -0.41 -13.34 -19.90
N LEU A 82 0.88 -12.98 -19.90
CA LEU A 82 1.46 -12.08 -18.89
C LEU A 82 1.93 -10.76 -19.52
N GLY A 83 1.05 -10.19 -20.35
CA GLY A 83 1.31 -8.99 -21.16
C GLY A 83 0.26 -8.72 -22.24
N ASN A 84 -0.99 -9.20 -22.07
CA ASN A 84 -2.03 -9.05 -23.10
C ASN A 84 -3.42 -8.62 -22.56
N ASN A 85 -3.45 -7.95 -21.40
CA ASN A 85 -4.62 -7.14 -21.00
C ASN A 85 -4.70 -5.82 -21.81
N GLY A 86 -4.17 -5.83 -23.05
CA GLY A 86 -4.11 -4.68 -23.95
C GLY A 86 -5.28 -4.60 -24.93
N LEU A 87 -5.89 -5.74 -25.29
CA LEU A 87 -6.80 -5.83 -26.45
C LEU A 87 -8.25 -6.20 -26.12
N ASN A 88 -8.57 -6.54 -24.87
CA ASN A 88 -9.96 -6.84 -24.44
C ASN A 88 -10.17 -6.62 -22.93
N ALA A 89 -9.50 -5.63 -22.34
CA ALA A 89 -9.75 -5.23 -20.96
C ALA A 89 -11.10 -4.51 -20.86
N GLN A 90 -12.12 -5.19 -20.34
CA GLN A 90 -13.38 -4.60 -19.88
C GLN A 90 -13.40 -4.56 -18.35
N CYS A 91 -14.19 -3.68 -17.74
CA CYS A 91 -14.46 -3.81 -16.30
C CYS A 91 -15.01 -5.20 -15.97
N PRO A 92 -14.60 -5.83 -14.86
CA PRO A 92 -15.03 -7.19 -14.51
C PRO A 92 -16.55 -7.26 -14.32
N ALA A 93 -17.15 -8.35 -14.80
CA ALA A 93 -18.57 -8.61 -14.61
C ALA A 93 -18.85 -8.91 -13.12
N ILE A 94 -19.42 -7.95 -12.40
CA ILE A 94 -19.68 -8.03 -10.97
C ILE A 94 -20.61 -9.20 -10.66
N ASN A 95 -20.10 -10.23 -9.97
CA ASN A 95 -20.92 -11.32 -9.45
C ASN A 95 -21.83 -10.79 -8.33
N THR A 96 -23.14 -10.77 -8.56
CA THR A 96 -24.12 -10.29 -7.58
C THR A 96 -24.43 -11.31 -6.48
N ASN A 97 -24.08 -12.59 -6.65
CA ASN A 97 -24.46 -13.69 -5.76
C ASN A 97 -23.36 -14.00 -4.73
N CYS A 98 -22.98 -13.01 -3.92
CA CYS A 98 -21.99 -13.17 -2.86
C CYS A 98 -22.57 -13.81 -1.60
N VAL A 99 -21.90 -14.86 -1.10
CA VAL A 99 -22.19 -15.48 0.19
C VAL A 99 -21.11 -15.14 1.22
N GLN A 100 -21.42 -15.24 2.51
CA GLN A 100 -20.42 -15.02 3.58
C GLN A 100 -19.39 -16.17 3.61
N GLN A 101 -18.23 -15.93 3.00
CA GLN A 101 -17.06 -16.81 3.02
C GLN A 101 -16.21 -16.66 4.28
N LYS A 102 -15.25 -17.57 4.47
CA LYS A 102 -14.23 -17.50 5.53
C LYS A 102 -13.02 -16.64 5.13
N TYR A 103 -12.59 -16.73 3.87
CA TYR A 103 -11.39 -16.07 3.34
C TYR A 103 -11.75 -15.03 2.28
N ARG A 104 -10.81 -14.12 2.00
CA ARG A 104 -10.89 -13.15 0.89
C ARG A 104 -10.73 -13.86 -0.46
N THR A 105 -11.36 -13.34 -1.52
CA THR A 105 -10.95 -13.64 -2.90
C THR A 105 -9.58 -13.01 -3.18
N PHE A 106 -9.03 -13.15 -4.39
CA PHE A 106 -7.80 -12.45 -4.80
C PHE A 106 -8.10 -11.11 -5.48
N ASP A 107 -9.22 -11.01 -6.18
CA ASP A 107 -9.69 -9.78 -6.82
C ASP A 107 -10.29 -8.76 -5.85
N GLY A 108 -10.45 -9.10 -4.55
CA GLY A 108 -11.11 -8.26 -3.56
C GLY A 108 -12.64 -8.16 -3.68
N SER A 109 -13.28 -8.89 -4.61
CA SER A 109 -14.74 -8.94 -4.74
C SER A 109 -15.44 -9.66 -3.59
N CYS A 110 -16.75 -9.49 -3.53
CA CYS A 110 -17.60 -10.03 -2.46
C CYS A 110 -17.18 -9.63 -1.04
N ASN A 111 -16.31 -8.62 -0.85
CA ASN A 111 -15.99 -8.08 0.48
C ASN A 111 -17.24 -7.40 1.07
N ASN A 112 -17.74 -6.36 0.40
CA ASN A 112 -19.06 -5.80 0.69
C ASN A 112 -20.17 -6.74 0.14
N LEU A 113 -21.19 -7.05 0.95
CA LEU A 113 -22.30 -7.93 0.55
C LEU A 113 -23.48 -7.20 -0.09
N ILE A 114 -23.60 -5.88 0.09
CA ILE A 114 -24.61 -5.03 -0.58
C ILE A 114 -24.09 -4.59 -1.95
N ASN A 115 -22.79 -4.26 -2.03
CA ASN A 115 -22.12 -3.83 -3.25
C ASN A 115 -20.94 -4.77 -3.60
N PRO A 116 -21.19 -5.99 -4.11
CA PRO A 116 -20.17 -6.99 -4.43
C PRO A 116 -18.89 -6.57 -5.17
N GLY A 117 -18.98 -5.55 -6.04
CA GLY A 117 -17.85 -5.04 -6.82
C GLY A 117 -17.11 -3.85 -6.20
N TRP A 118 -17.49 -3.41 -4.99
CA TRP A 118 -16.77 -2.36 -4.27
C TRP A 118 -15.40 -2.88 -3.82
N GLY A 119 -14.36 -2.13 -4.17
CA GLY A 119 -12.97 -2.46 -3.85
C GLY A 119 -12.36 -3.60 -4.67
N THR A 120 -13.06 -4.10 -5.69
CA THR A 120 -12.57 -5.13 -6.60
C THR A 120 -11.48 -4.59 -7.54
N ALA A 121 -10.49 -5.41 -7.90
CA ALA A 121 -9.48 -5.08 -8.90
C ALA A 121 -10.09 -4.78 -10.28
N ASN A 122 -9.40 -3.96 -11.08
CA ASN A 122 -9.86 -3.47 -12.39
C ASN A 122 -11.13 -2.59 -12.33
N MET A 123 -11.31 -1.85 -11.22
CA MET A 123 -12.40 -0.90 -11.00
C MET A 123 -11.90 0.57 -10.92
N PRO A 124 -12.80 1.56 -11.04
CA PRO A 124 -12.43 2.98 -10.96
C PRO A 124 -11.99 3.43 -9.56
N TYR A 125 -11.08 4.39 -9.50
CA TYR A 125 -10.75 5.08 -8.24
C TYR A 125 -11.95 5.82 -7.63
N GLY A 126 -11.96 5.93 -6.30
CA GLY A 126 -12.83 6.84 -5.56
C GLY A 126 -12.48 8.30 -5.80
N ARG A 127 -13.36 9.20 -5.36
CA ARG A 127 -13.21 10.66 -5.44
C ARG A 127 -13.72 11.31 -4.15
N LEU A 128 -13.04 12.33 -3.66
CA LEU A 128 -13.53 13.22 -2.61
C LEU A 128 -14.33 14.37 -3.20
N VAL A 129 -13.85 14.92 -4.33
CA VAL A 129 -14.46 16.04 -5.03
C VAL A 129 -14.65 15.73 -6.51
N ARG A 130 -15.36 16.60 -7.25
CA ARG A 130 -15.58 16.39 -8.69
C ARG A 130 -14.26 16.49 -9.46
N PRO A 131 -14.01 15.63 -10.46
CA PRO A 131 -12.83 15.75 -11.30
C PRO A 131 -12.86 17.05 -12.11
N LYS A 132 -11.68 17.67 -12.26
CA LYS A 132 -11.45 18.88 -13.03
C LYS A 132 -10.86 18.50 -14.38
N TYR A 133 -11.64 18.70 -15.45
CA TYR A 133 -11.22 18.51 -16.84
C TYR A 133 -11.71 19.68 -17.69
N ALA A 134 -10.96 20.07 -18.71
CA ALA A 134 -11.28 21.22 -19.56
C ALA A 134 -12.63 21.07 -20.30
N ASP A 135 -12.95 19.84 -20.74
CA ASP A 135 -14.23 19.47 -21.37
C ASP A 135 -15.26 18.87 -20.39
N GLN A 136 -14.91 18.80 -19.10
CA GLN A 136 -15.64 18.07 -18.05
C GLN A 136 -15.78 16.55 -18.31
N ILE A 137 -15.01 15.99 -19.24
CA ILE A 137 -15.02 14.57 -19.64
C ILE A 137 -13.65 13.93 -19.40
N ARG A 138 -12.63 14.30 -20.19
CA ARG A 138 -11.28 13.70 -20.13
C ARG A 138 -10.14 14.63 -20.57
N GLN A 139 -10.39 15.80 -21.16
CA GLN A 139 -9.31 16.71 -21.60
C GLN A 139 -8.58 17.32 -20.39
N PRO A 140 -7.23 17.22 -20.30
CA PRO A 140 -6.46 17.70 -19.16
C PRO A 140 -6.73 19.18 -18.83
N THR A 141 -6.59 19.53 -17.54
CA THR A 141 -6.91 20.85 -17.01
C THR A 141 -6.11 21.98 -17.67
N ILE A 142 -6.81 23.07 -17.99
CA ILE A 142 -6.25 24.36 -18.41
C ILE A 142 -6.43 25.39 -17.28
N SER A 143 -5.66 26.48 -17.33
CA SER A 143 -5.83 27.63 -16.41
C SER A 143 -7.23 28.23 -16.52
N VAL A 144 -7.73 28.83 -15.45
CA VAL A 144 -8.94 29.68 -15.44
C VAL A 144 -8.85 30.85 -16.44
N THR A 145 -7.65 31.20 -16.91
CA THR A 145 -7.41 32.19 -17.97
C THR A 145 -7.64 31.66 -19.40
N GLY A 146 -7.98 30.37 -19.56
CA GLY A 146 -8.10 29.69 -20.86
C GLY A 146 -6.77 29.28 -21.50
N LYS A 147 -5.64 29.52 -20.82
CA LYS A 147 -4.29 29.15 -21.27
C LYS A 147 -3.86 27.79 -20.73
N PRO A 148 -2.84 27.13 -21.31
CA PRO A 148 -2.22 25.96 -20.70
C PRO A 148 -1.72 26.25 -19.27
N LEU A 149 -1.72 25.22 -18.41
CA LEU A 149 -0.98 25.25 -17.15
C LEU A 149 0.54 25.21 -17.41
N PRO A 150 1.40 25.63 -16.47
CA PRO A 150 2.85 25.64 -16.66
C PRO A 150 3.42 24.25 -16.99
N PRO A 151 4.54 24.11 -17.72
CA PRO A 151 5.13 22.80 -17.99
C PRO A 151 5.50 22.05 -16.71
N ALA A 152 5.15 20.77 -16.61
CA ALA A 152 5.36 19.98 -15.39
C ALA A 152 6.84 19.86 -15.00
N ARG A 153 7.76 19.83 -15.98
CA ARG A 153 9.21 19.88 -15.74
C ARG A 153 9.69 21.23 -15.20
N THR A 154 9.13 22.35 -15.68
CA THR A 154 9.41 23.68 -15.10
C THR A 154 8.96 23.76 -13.65
N LEU A 155 7.78 23.23 -13.32
CA LEU A 155 7.30 23.17 -11.93
C LEU A 155 8.19 22.29 -11.05
N SER A 156 8.66 21.14 -11.57
CA SER A 156 9.63 20.26 -10.90
C SER A 156 10.91 21.02 -10.53
N VAL A 157 11.62 21.57 -11.52
CA VAL A 157 12.90 22.28 -11.35
C VAL A 157 12.77 23.53 -10.46
N GLU A 158 11.71 24.32 -10.62
CA GLU A 158 11.56 25.58 -9.89
C GLU A 158 11.08 25.40 -8.45
N LEU A 159 10.27 24.39 -8.13
CA LEU A 159 9.66 24.23 -6.81
C LEU A 159 10.28 23.11 -5.96
N PHE A 160 10.84 22.07 -6.60
CA PHE A 160 11.23 20.81 -5.95
C PHE A 160 12.70 20.38 -6.21
N PRO A 161 13.72 21.23 -5.97
CA PRO A 161 15.12 20.93 -6.31
C PRO A 161 15.79 19.88 -5.39
N ASP A 162 16.94 19.32 -5.82
CA ASP A 162 17.78 18.44 -4.98
C ASP A 162 18.54 19.26 -3.92
N VAL A 163 18.02 19.23 -2.69
CA VAL A 163 18.73 19.68 -1.48
C VAL A 163 18.73 18.53 -0.48
N LYS A 164 19.92 18.13 -0.04
CA LYS A 164 20.12 16.91 0.74
C LYS A 164 19.89 17.16 2.23
N ILE A 165 18.64 16.99 2.65
CA ILE A 165 18.21 17.00 4.05
C ILE A 165 17.79 15.59 4.45
N ASP A 166 18.40 15.03 5.50
CA ASP A 166 18.10 13.71 6.03
C ASP A 166 17.16 13.80 7.25
N ASP A 167 16.27 12.83 7.40
CA ASP A 167 15.35 12.72 8.54
C ASP A 167 16.13 12.35 9.81
N ASN A 168 15.86 13.05 10.92
CA ASN A 168 16.56 12.87 12.19
C ASN A 168 15.83 11.94 13.19
N ARG A 169 14.76 11.27 12.76
CA ARG A 169 13.94 10.36 13.57
C ARG A 169 13.66 9.02 12.88
N PHE A 170 13.47 9.02 11.56
CA PHE A 170 12.90 7.88 10.84
C PHE A 170 13.86 7.24 9.84
N THR A 171 13.77 5.92 9.76
CA THR A 171 14.62 5.09 8.89
C THR A 171 14.04 4.98 7.49
N LEU A 172 14.87 4.57 6.54
CA LEU A 172 14.50 4.39 5.13
C LEU A 172 13.40 3.32 4.92
N ALA A 173 13.22 2.40 5.88
CA ALA A 173 12.07 1.51 5.97
C ALA A 173 10.73 2.24 6.03
N THR A 174 10.68 3.46 6.58
CA THR A 174 9.44 4.26 6.69
C THR A 174 8.93 4.68 5.32
N MET A 175 9.82 5.20 4.47
CA MET A 175 9.55 5.45 3.05
C MET A 175 9.19 4.14 2.33
N GLN A 176 10.00 3.09 2.51
CA GLN A 176 9.86 1.86 1.72
C GLN A 176 8.58 1.05 2.02
N TRP A 177 8.10 1.08 3.27
CA TRP A 177 6.81 0.50 3.64
C TRP A 177 5.64 1.30 3.04
N GLY A 178 5.79 2.63 2.89
CA GLY A 178 4.82 3.45 2.17
C GLY A 178 4.66 3.04 0.71
N GLN A 179 5.77 2.80 0.01
CA GLN A 179 5.71 2.25 -1.36
C GLN A 179 5.08 0.85 -1.38
N LEU A 180 5.42 -0.04 -0.44
CA LEU A 180 4.84 -1.38 -0.35
C LEU A 180 3.31 -1.34 -0.19
N ILE A 181 2.78 -0.51 0.70
CA ILE A 181 1.34 -0.34 0.91
C ILE A 181 0.66 0.39 -0.26
N THR A 182 1.35 1.35 -0.90
CA THR A 182 0.90 1.97 -2.17
C THR A 182 0.68 0.91 -3.24
N HIS A 183 1.54 -0.12 -3.29
CA HIS A 183 1.48 -1.17 -4.30
C HIS A 183 0.37 -2.20 -4.05
N ASP A 184 0.04 -2.47 -2.78
CA ASP A 184 -1.12 -3.30 -2.40
C ASP A 184 -2.44 -2.61 -2.77
N MET A 185 -2.55 -1.32 -2.47
CA MET A 185 -3.79 -0.54 -2.62
C MET A 185 -4.02 0.06 -4.02
N SER A 186 -2.99 0.17 -4.86
CA SER A 186 -3.12 0.91 -6.13
C SER A 186 -2.13 0.55 -7.24
N LEU A 187 -2.65 0.46 -8.46
CA LEU A 187 -1.87 0.41 -9.71
C LEU A 187 -2.73 0.97 -10.85
N ALA A 188 -2.43 2.19 -11.29
CA ALA A 188 -3.15 2.83 -12.37
C ALA A 188 -3.01 2.03 -13.67
N SER A 189 -4.12 1.80 -14.37
CA SER A 189 -4.19 1.05 -15.64
C SER A 189 -3.47 1.81 -16.77
N GLY A 190 -2.16 1.65 -16.86
CA GLY A 190 -1.29 2.32 -17.84
C GLY A 190 -0.61 1.35 -18.81
N SER A 191 0.14 1.92 -19.74
CA SER A 191 1.06 1.20 -20.63
C SER A 191 2.11 0.41 -19.82
N THR A 192 2.31 -0.87 -20.14
CA THR A 192 3.42 -1.69 -19.62
C THR A 192 4.79 -1.09 -19.98
N LEU A 193 5.87 -1.53 -19.31
CA LEU A 193 7.25 -1.16 -19.67
C LEU A 193 7.57 -1.43 -21.16
N ALA A 194 7.00 -2.48 -21.74
CA ALA A 194 7.11 -2.77 -23.17
C ALA A 194 6.33 -1.77 -24.04
N GLU A 195 5.08 -1.44 -23.68
CA GLU A 195 4.29 -0.41 -24.38
C GLU A 195 4.87 1.00 -24.20
N GLN A 196 5.55 1.31 -23.09
CA GLN A 196 6.26 2.58 -22.89
C GLN A 196 7.53 2.67 -23.74
N ARG A 197 8.21 1.53 -23.98
CA ARG A 197 9.35 1.41 -24.91
C ARG A 197 8.93 1.38 -26.39
N ALA A 198 7.66 1.08 -26.70
CA ALA A 198 7.15 0.97 -28.08
C ALA A 198 6.21 2.11 -28.52
N GLY A 199 5.46 2.71 -27.60
CA GLY A 199 4.49 3.78 -27.83
C GLY A 199 5.05 5.13 -27.39
N MET A 200 5.98 5.68 -28.17
CA MET A 200 6.66 6.92 -27.83
C MET A 200 5.80 8.15 -28.16
N CYS A 201 5.68 9.06 -27.20
CA CYS A 201 4.96 10.33 -27.33
C CYS A 201 5.87 11.52 -27.67
N CYS A 202 7.17 11.26 -27.81
CA CYS A 202 8.14 12.16 -28.45
C CYS A 202 8.33 11.76 -29.93
N GLY A 203 9.19 12.49 -30.65
CA GLY A 203 9.38 12.41 -32.11
C GLY A 203 9.84 11.06 -32.70
N PRO A 204 10.09 11.03 -34.03
CA PRO A 204 10.32 9.79 -34.78
C PRO A 204 11.65 9.09 -34.48
N ASP A 205 12.63 9.80 -33.92
CA ASP A 205 13.84 9.18 -33.37
C ASP A 205 13.49 8.49 -32.05
N ALA A 206 13.65 7.16 -32.01
CA ALA A 206 13.04 6.29 -31.00
C ALA A 206 13.74 6.32 -29.63
N SER A 207 13.73 7.48 -28.97
CA SER A 207 14.17 7.68 -27.58
C SER A 207 13.02 8.21 -26.70
N SER A 208 13.04 7.82 -25.42
CA SER A 208 12.11 8.30 -24.38
C SER A 208 12.16 9.83 -24.14
N GLN A 209 13.20 10.45 -24.68
CA GLN A 209 13.56 11.86 -24.64
C GLN A 209 13.71 12.31 -26.10
N GLY A 210 12.97 13.33 -26.56
CA GLY A 210 13.00 13.68 -27.99
C GLY A 210 12.35 15.02 -28.32
N THR A 211 12.00 15.21 -29.60
CA THR A 211 11.27 16.38 -30.11
C THR A 211 9.76 16.27 -29.86
N LEU A 212 9.06 17.39 -29.71
CA LEU A 212 7.61 17.40 -29.47
C LEU A 212 6.82 17.05 -30.76
N ASN A 213 5.95 16.04 -30.69
CA ASN A 213 5.18 15.53 -31.84
C ASN A 213 3.69 15.36 -31.50
N TYR A 214 2.98 16.47 -31.30
CA TYR A 214 1.55 16.49 -30.99
C TYR A 214 0.63 16.02 -32.13
N GLN A 215 1.12 15.91 -33.37
CA GLN A 215 0.27 15.66 -34.55
C GLN A 215 0.30 14.22 -35.05
N ASN A 216 1.32 13.43 -34.73
CA ASN A 216 1.47 12.05 -35.20
C ASN A 216 1.62 11.02 -34.07
N GLY A 217 1.48 11.44 -32.81
CA GLY A 217 1.47 10.54 -31.66
C GLY A 217 0.13 9.80 -31.49
N PRO A 218 0.11 8.63 -30.83
CA PRO A 218 -1.12 7.96 -30.40
C PRO A 218 -2.07 8.87 -29.60
N GLN A 219 -3.38 8.64 -29.69
CA GLN A 219 -4.41 9.44 -28.99
C GLN A 219 -4.24 9.48 -27.46
N GLU A 220 -3.55 8.49 -26.89
CA GLU A 220 -3.25 8.39 -25.46
C GLU A 220 -1.95 9.09 -25.04
N CYS A 221 -1.31 9.85 -25.93
CA CYS A 221 -0.10 10.61 -25.60
C CYS A 221 -0.41 11.97 -24.96
N PHE A 222 0.33 12.29 -23.90
CA PHE A 222 0.29 13.59 -23.24
C PHE A 222 1.71 13.93 -22.72
N PRO A 223 2.69 14.11 -23.62
CA PRO A 223 4.11 14.21 -23.28
C PRO A 223 4.39 15.39 -22.33
N ILE A 224 5.43 15.23 -21.51
CA ILE A 224 5.89 16.31 -20.62
C ILE A 224 6.84 17.19 -21.42
N GLU A 225 6.49 18.46 -21.61
CA GLU A 225 7.36 19.46 -22.24
C GLU A 225 8.59 19.76 -21.37
N VAL A 226 9.76 19.83 -22.01
CA VAL A 226 11.03 20.21 -21.40
C VAL A 226 11.42 21.59 -21.93
N PRO A 227 11.65 22.59 -21.05
CA PRO A 227 11.91 23.97 -21.49
C PRO A 227 13.30 24.10 -22.16
N PRO A 228 13.49 25.01 -23.15
CA PRO A 228 14.78 25.22 -23.83
C PRO A 228 15.96 25.64 -22.94
N HIS A 229 15.70 25.97 -21.68
CA HIS A 229 16.69 26.36 -20.68
C HIS A 229 16.79 25.36 -19.51
N ASP A 230 16.26 24.15 -19.67
CA ASP A 230 16.39 23.07 -18.68
C ASP A 230 17.86 22.85 -18.27
N PRO A 231 18.17 22.79 -16.96
CA PRO A 231 19.56 22.73 -16.50
C PRO A 231 20.33 21.52 -17.01
N LEU A 232 19.67 20.39 -17.27
CA LEU A 232 20.24 19.16 -17.81
C LEU A 232 20.14 19.15 -19.33
N SER A 233 18.93 19.30 -19.85
CA SER A 233 18.57 18.91 -21.22
C SER A 233 18.97 19.94 -22.29
N LYS A 234 19.31 21.18 -21.90
CA LYS A 234 19.80 22.25 -22.80
C LYS A 234 20.96 21.83 -23.72
N ASN A 235 21.84 20.94 -23.25
CA ASN A 235 23.00 20.44 -24.01
C ASN A 235 22.69 19.18 -24.85
N LEU A 236 21.49 18.62 -24.68
CA LEU A 236 21.07 17.34 -25.28
C LEU A 236 19.98 17.51 -26.35
N GLY A 237 19.41 18.72 -26.50
CA GLY A 237 18.41 19.03 -27.53
C GLY A 237 17.01 18.45 -27.29
N GLN A 238 16.81 17.77 -26.16
CA GLN A 238 15.53 17.20 -25.75
C GLN A 238 14.48 18.29 -25.50
N GLN A 239 13.27 18.09 -26.05
CA GLN A 239 12.11 18.98 -25.90
C GLN A 239 10.94 18.32 -25.14
N CYS A 240 10.96 17.00 -24.97
CA CYS A 240 9.96 16.28 -24.18
C CYS A 240 10.51 15.04 -23.45
N MET A 241 9.75 14.59 -22.46
CA MET A 241 9.77 13.21 -21.95
C MET A 241 8.47 12.51 -22.37
N THR A 242 8.56 11.25 -22.79
CA THR A 242 7.36 10.46 -23.16
C THR A 242 6.45 10.24 -21.94
N PHE A 243 5.14 10.39 -22.13
CA PHE A 243 4.13 10.17 -21.10
C PHE A 243 2.82 9.72 -21.76
N SER A 244 2.35 8.53 -21.38
CA SER A 244 1.06 7.98 -21.81
C SER A 244 0.00 8.18 -20.72
N ARG A 245 -1.21 8.51 -21.15
CA ARG A 245 -2.40 8.69 -20.31
C ARG A 245 -2.89 7.37 -19.71
N THR A 246 -3.50 7.43 -18.53
CA THR A 246 -4.10 6.28 -17.86
C THR A 246 -5.42 5.89 -18.55
N ARG A 247 -5.69 4.59 -18.67
CA ARG A 247 -6.95 4.05 -19.19
C ARG A 247 -8.09 4.33 -18.21
N THR A 248 -9.27 4.58 -18.76
CA THR A 248 -10.46 5.02 -18.01
C THR A 248 -11.66 4.10 -18.17
N ASP A 249 -12.61 4.22 -17.25
CA ASP A 249 -13.90 3.51 -17.25
C ASP A 249 -14.64 3.60 -18.60
N GLN A 250 -14.62 4.76 -19.23
CA GLN A 250 -15.21 5.00 -20.56
C GLN A 250 -14.49 4.23 -21.68
N GLN A 251 -13.17 4.03 -21.57
CA GLN A 251 -12.38 3.29 -22.57
C GLN A 251 -12.51 1.77 -22.40
N LEU A 252 -12.71 1.28 -21.17
CA LEU A 252 -12.93 -0.14 -20.89
C LEU A 252 -14.42 -0.55 -20.97
N GLY A 253 -15.31 0.35 -21.42
CA GLY A 253 -16.75 0.07 -21.56
C GLY A 253 -17.48 -0.20 -20.25
N CYS A 254 -16.96 0.32 -19.13
CA CYS A 254 -17.49 0.06 -17.80
C CYS A 254 -18.92 0.62 -17.62
N PRO A 255 -19.80 -0.01 -16.80
CA PRO A 255 -21.16 0.48 -16.50
C PRO A 255 -21.23 1.79 -15.68
N SER A 256 -20.69 2.88 -16.22
CA SER A 256 -20.58 4.17 -15.55
C SER A 256 -21.82 5.05 -15.76
N LYS A 257 -22.25 5.72 -14.69
CA LYS A 257 -23.25 6.81 -14.73
C LYS A 257 -22.61 8.20 -14.71
N ARG A 258 -21.28 8.29 -14.69
CA ARG A 258 -20.52 9.55 -14.63
C ARG A 258 -20.29 10.08 -16.05
N LYS A 259 -20.41 11.41 -16.22
CA LYS A 259 -20.04 12.09 -17.50
C LYS A 259 -18.51 12.19 -17.64
N SER A 260 -17.83 12.43 -16.52
CA SER A 260 -16.37 12.51 -16.45
C SER A 260 -15.77 11.11 -16.39
N ALA A 261 -14.64 10.93 -17.07
CA ALA A 261 -13.92 9.67 -17.14
C ALA A 261 -13.11 9.44 -15.85
N GLU A 262 -13.12 8.21 -15.35
CA GLU A 262 -12.44 7.82 -14.12
C GLU A 262 -11.35 6.79 -14.42
N GLN A 263 -10.18 6.94 -13.81
CA GLN A 263 -9.06 6.02 -14.01
C GLN A 263 -9.29 4.70 -13.26
N ILE A 264 -8.77 3.62 -13.83
CA ILE A 264 -8.91 2.26 -13.30
C ILE A 264 -7.69 1.89 -12.45
N SER A 265 -7.90 1.30 -11.27
CA SER A 265 -6.87 0.54 -10.55
C SER A 265 -6.94 -0.92 -11.01
N VAL A 266 -5.83 -1.54 -11.43
CA VAL A 266 -5.80 -2.96 -11.84
C VAL A 266 -5.53 -3.93 -10.68
N VAL A 267 -5.31 -3.41 -9.47
CA VAL A 267 -5.16 -4.18 -8.23
C VAL A 267 -6.34 -3.93 -7.29
N SER A 268 -6.48 -4.83 -6.30
CA SER A 268 -7.29 -4.69 -5.10
C SER A 268 -7.25 -3.26 -4.52
N HIS A 269 -8.36 -2.77 -3.96
CA HIS A 269 -8.38 -1.50 -3.21
C HIS A 269 -8.20 -1.72 -1.68
N TRP A 270 -7.91 -2.95 -1.26
CA TRP A 270 -7.74 -3.34 0.13
C TRP A 270 -6.26 -3.25 0.56
N ILE A 271 -6.01 -3.43 1.85
CA ILE A 271 -4.70 -3.91 2.33
C ILE A 271 -4.88 -5.40 2.58
N ASP A 272 -4.73 -6.20 1.53
CA ASP A 272 -4.92 -7.65 1.55
C ASP A 272 -3.78 -8.45 0.93
N ALA A 273 -2.59 -7.85 0.94
CA ALA A 273 -1.31 -8.41 0.53
C ALA A 273 -1.32 -8.90 -0.93
N SER A 274 -2.11 -8.26 -1.78
CA SER A 274 -2.21 -8.51 -3.22
C SER A 274 -0.88 -8.32 -3.93
N MET A 275 0.03 -7.48 -3.41
CA MET A 275 1.41 -7.36 -3.93
C MET A 275 2.27 -8.61 -3.70
N VAL A 276 1.87 -9.50 -2.76
CA VAL A 276 2.45 -10.83 -2.54
C VAL A 276 1.64 -11.91 -3.28
N TYR A 277 0.31 -11.87 -3.17
CA TYR A 277 -0.59 -12.97 -3.57
C TYR A 277 -1.24 -12.83 -4.96
N GLY A 278 -1.17 -11.66 -5.60
CA GLY A 278 -1.88 -11.34 -6.83
C GLY A 278 -3.24 -10.69 -6.57
N SER A 279 -3.74 -9.96 -7.57
CA SER A 279 -5.10 -9.37 -7.59
C SER A 279 -6.10 -10.17 -8.43
N ASP A 280 -5.77 -11.44 -8.73
CA ASP A 280 -6.59 -12.33 -9.54
C ASP A 280 -6.21 -13.81 -9.30
N ASP A 281 -7.13 -14.74 -9.59
CA ASP A 281 -6.93 -16.17 -9.40
C ASP A 281 -5.78 -16.76 -10.24
N GLN A 282 -5.50 -16.23 -11.44
CA GLN A 282 -4.47 -16.78 -12.33
C GLN A 282 -3.07 -16.44 -11.81
N THR A 283 -2.83 -15.18 -11.43
CA THR A 283 -1.61 -14.74 -10.76
C THR A 283 -1.42 -15.51 -9.46
N ALA A 284 -2.46 -15.61 -8.61
CA ALA A 284 -2.39 -16.31 -7.34
C ALA A 284 -2.06 -17.80 -7.48
N GLN A 285 -2.66 -18.49 -8.45
CA GLN A 285 -2.32 -19.88 -8.77
C GLN A 285 -0.90 -20.02 -9.34
N SER A 286 -0.46 -19.09 -10.19
CA SER A 286 0.89 -19.13 -10.79
C SER A 286 2.03 -19.00 -9.77
N LEU A 287 1.75 -18.39 -8.61
CA LEU A 287 2.71 -18.17 -7.52
C LEU A 287 2.70 -19.28 -6.45
N ARG A 288 1.82 -20.29 -6.54
CA ARG A 288 1.68 -21.35 -5.53
C ARG A 288 2.49 -22.60 -5.85
N ALA A 289 3.13 -23.16 -4.81
CA ALA A 289 3.84 -24.44 -4.91
C ALA A 289 2.91 -25.66 -4.84
N PHE A 290 1.63 -25.46 -4.48
CA PHE A 290 0.62 -26.50 -4.25
C PHE A 290 1.11 -27.66 -3.36
N ARG A 291 2.01 -27.35 -2.42
CA ARG A 291 2.62 -28.29 -1.48
C ARG A 291 2.79 -27.65 -0.11
N LYS A 292 2.05 -28.18 0.89
CA LYS A 292 2.03 -27.68 2.27
C LYS A 292 1.66 -26.18 2.38
N GLY A 293 0.78 -25.73 1.50
CA GLY A 293 0.26 -24.36 1.46
C GLY A 293 1.27 -23.29 1.08
N LYS A 294 2.46 -23.66 0.57
CA LYS A 294 3.54 -22.72 0.25
C LYS A 294 3.33 -21.94 -1.05
N LEU A 295 3.96 -20.77 -1.13
CA LEU A 295 4.30 -20.08 -2.37
C LEU A 295 5.53 -20.73 -3.04
N LEU A 296 5.65 -20.57 -4.35
CA LEU A 296 6.86 -20.92 -5.09
C LEU A 296 8.03 -20.07 -4.62
N SER A 297 9.19 -20.71 -4.53
CA SER A 297 10.45 -20.06 -4.19
C SER A 297 11.60 -20.83 -4.85
N GLU A 298 12.69 -20.14 -5.17
CA GLU A 298 13.90 -20.73 -5.71
C GLU A 298 15.04 -20.67 -4.70
N TYR A 299 15.81 -21.76 -4.59
CA TYR A 299 16.99 -21.79 -3.74
C TYR A 299 18.25 -21.57 -4.58
N ARG A 300 18.90 -20.42 -4.40
CA ARG A 300 20.13 -20.03 -5.11
C ARG A 300 21.19 -19.54 -4.12
N GLY A 301 22.40 -20.09 -4.23
CA GLY A 301 23.47 -19.85 -3.26
C GLY A 301 23.13 -20.26 -1.82
N GLY A 302 22.23 -21.24 -1.64
CA GLY A 302 21.73 -21.68 -0.32
C GLY A 302 20.61 -20.83 0.28
N ARG A 303 20.25 -19.70 -0.34
CA ARG A 303 19.23 -18.75 0.13
C ARG A 303 17.89 -18.94 -0.59
N GLU A 304 16.77 -18.65 0.08
CA GLU A 304 15.41 -18.72 -0.49
C GLU A 304 15.01 -17.39 -1.13
N TRP A 305 14.57 -17.43 -2.38
CA TRP A 305 14.23 -16.26 -3.20
C TRP A 305 12.85 -16.37 -3.83
N LEU A 306 12.31 -15.23 -4.26
CA LEU A 306 11.14 -15.15 -5.14
C LEU A 306 11.38 -15.95 -6.44
N PRO A 307 10.32 -16.52 -7.03
CA PRO A 307 10.42 -17.27 -8.28
C PRO A 307 10.85 -16.34 -9.43
N THR A 308 11.59 -16.89 -10.40
CA THR A 308 12.05 -16.14 -11.57
C THR A 308 10.86 -15.77 -12.46
N ASN A 309 10.81 -14.50 -12.88
CA ASN A 309 9.80 -14.05 -13.84
C ASN A 309 10.00 -14.74 -15.20
N VAL A 310 8.94 -15.19 -15.87
CA VAL A 310 9.08 -15.79 -17.21
C VAL A 310 9.40 -14.75 -18.30
N ASN A 311 8.92 -13.51 -18.14
CA ASN A 311 9.04 -12.44 -19.14
C ASN A 311 10.21 -11.47 -18.84
N ARG A 312 11.35 -12.02 -18.40
CA ARG A 312 12.51 -11.29 -17.83
C ARG A 312 12.89 -10.03 -18.61
N SER A 313 13.02 -10.12 -19.93
CA SER A 313 13.45 -9.02 -20.80
C SER A 313 12.40 -7.92 -21.03
N MET A 314 11.15 -8.11 -20.57
CA MET A 314 10.08 -7.11 -20.63
C MET A 314 9.94 -6.29 -19.34
N VAL A 315 10.32 -6.86 -18.19
CA VAL A 315 10.07 -6.29 -16.86
C VAL A 315 11.32 -5.97 -16.05
N CYS A 316 12.47 -6.56 -16.42
CA CYS A 316 13.77 -6.30 -15.81
C CYS A 316 14.78 -5.82 -16.86
N GLU A 317 15.92 -5.33 -16.39
CA GLU A 317 16.96 -4.72 -17.23
C GLU A 317 18.30 -5.44 -17.14
N GLY A 318 19.23 -5.14 -18.07
CA GLY A 318 20.48 -5.88 -18.26
C GLY A 318 20.34 -7.30 -18.83
N LEU A 319 19.17 -7.94 -18.66
CA LEU A 319 18.92 -9.33 -19.06
C LEU A 319 18.59 -9.49 -20.55
N SER A 320 19.44 -10.20 -21.29
CA SER A 320 19.06 -10.83 -22.55
C SER A 320 18.22 -12.09 -22.29
N GLN A 321 17.61 -12.67 -23.34
CA GLN A 321 16.85 -13.93 -23.24
C GLN A 321 17.70 -15.16 -22.79
N HIS A 322 19.02 -15.01 -22.74
CA HIS A 322 19.98 -16.00 -22.23
C HIS A 322 20.90 -15.39 -21.15
N GLY A 323 20.48 -14.29 -20.52
CA GLY A 323 21.32 -13.44 -19.68
C GLY A 323 21.52 -13.95 -18.25
N VAL A 324 22.73 -13.75 -17.73
CA VAL A 324 23.07 -13.88 -16.30
C VAL A 324 22.50 -12.68 -15.54
N GLY A 325 21.94 -12.93 -14.36
CA GLY A 325 21.37 -11.93 -13.44
C GLY A 325 20.02 -12.41 -12.87
N SER A 326 19.29 -11.53 -12.17
CA SER A 326 18.09 -11.88 -11.39
C SER A 326 16.86 -11.07 -11.82
N CYS A 327 15.67 -11.64 -11.73
CA CYS A 327 14.41 -10.96 -12.05
C CYS A 327 13.24 -11.75 -11.48
N TYR A 328 12.45 -11.14 -10.60
CA TYR A 328 11.48 -11.82 -9.75
C TYR A 328 10.03 -11.68 -10.24
N ALA A 329 9.21 -12.65 -9.87
CA ALA A 329 7.75 -12.59 -9.92
C ALA A 329 7.18 -12.59 -8.48
N ALA A 330 6.13 -11.82 -8.29
CA ALA A 330 5.32 -11.71 -7.08
C ALA A 330 3.90 -11.31 -7.49
N GLY A 331 3.00 -11.05 -6.53
CA GLY A 331 1.64 -10.61 -6.80
C GLY A 331 1.52 -9.28 -7.55
N ASP A 332 2.45 -8.35 -7.34
CA ASP A 332 2.54 -7.07 -8.05
C ASP A 332 3.70 -7.04 -9.05
N ILE A 333 3.42 -6.52 -10.26
CA ILE A 333 4.39 -6.49 -11.38
C ILE A 333 5.59 -5.55 -11.12
N ARG A 334 5.48 -4.61 -10.19
CA ARG A 334 6.53 -3.64 -9.85
C ARG A 334 7.50 -4.18 -8.80
N VAL A 335 7.44 -5.47 -8.43
CA VAL A 335 8.35 -6.08 -7.43
C VAL A 335 9.83 -5.75 -7.64
N ASN A 336 10.30 -5.74 -8.90
CA ASN A 336 11.70 -5.44 -9.26
C ASN A 336 12.01 -3.93 -9.39
N GLN A 337 11.03 -3.03 -9.19
CA GLN A 337 11.13 -1.61 -9.58
C GLN A 337 12.33 -0.92 -8.92
N ASN A 338 12.62 -1.24 -7.66
CA ASN A 338 13.87 -0.92 -7.00
C ASN A 338 14.30 -2.05 -6.05
N THR A 339 15.57 -2.01 -5.66
CA THR A 339 16.23 -3.00 -4.81
C THR A 339 15.56 -3.15 -3.44
N GLN A 340 15.04 -2.07 -2.87
CA GLN A 340 14.53 -2.01 -1.50
C GLN A 340 13.11 -2.58 -1.36
N LEU A 341 12.24 -2.29 -2.32
CA LEU A 341 10.93 -2.93 -2.47
C LEU A 341 11.09 -4.45 -2.66
N THR A 342 12.09 -4.85 -3.45
CA THR A 342 12.42 -6.26 -3.67
C THR A 342 12.83 -6.95 -2.35
N VAL A 343 13.60 -6.28 -1.47
CA VAL A 343 13.95 -6.81 -0.14
C VAL A 343 12.70 -7.12 0.69
N LEU A 344 11.76 -6.17 0.83
CA LEU A 344 10.54 -6.41 1.61
C LEU A 344 9.68 -7.53 1.00
N GLN A 345 9.59 -7.61 -0.32
CA GLN A 345 8.86 -8.68 -1.02
C GLN A 345 9.48 -10.07 -0.79
N VAL A 346 10.81 -10.20 -0.74
CA VAL A 346 11.49 -11.45 -0.38
C VAL A 346 11.25 -11.81 1.10
N LEU A 347 11.27 -10.83 2.01
CA LEU A 347 10.96 -11.08 3.43
C LEU A 347 9.52 -11.59 3.62
N LEU A 348 8.53 -11.02 2.90
CA LEU A 348 7.13 -11.45 2.97
C LEU A 348 6.88 -12.83 2.35
N LEU A 349 7.57 -13.17 1.25
CA LEU A 349 7.56 -14.54 0.70
C LEU A 349 8.07 -15.54 1.74
N ARG A 350 9.22 -15.24 2.35
CA ARG A 350 9.84 -16.09 3.37
C ARG A 350 8.94 -16.23 4.59
N GLU A 351 8.27 -15.17 5.02
CA GLU A 351 7.33 -15.20 6.16
C GLU A 351 6.13 -16.10 5.88
N HIS A 352 5.50 -15.98 4.71
CA HIS A 352 4.48 -16.93 4.26
C HIS A 352 5.00 -18.37 4.29
N ASN A 353 6.18 -18.61 3.70
CA ASN A 353 6.77 -19.94 3.63
C ASN A 353 7.26 -20.50 5.00
N ARG A 354 7.50 -19.63 5.98
CA ARG A 354 7.82 -19.93 7.39
C ARG A 354 6.55 -20.35 8.15
N ILE A 355 5.49 -19.56 8.07
CA ILE A 355 4.17 -19.85 8.67
C ILE A 355 3.57 -21.11 8.05
N ALA A 356 3.47 -21.21 6.72
CA ALA A 356 2.87 -22.36 6.03
C ALA A 356 3.56 -23.68 6.41
N LYS A 357 4.89 -23.68 6.51
CA LYS A 357 5.67 -24.81 7.02
C LYS A 357 5.24 -25.19 8.43
N LYS A 358 5.10 -24.22 9.35
CA LYS A 358 4.73 -24.47 10.75
C LYS A 358 3.29 -24.94 10.91
N LEU A 359 2.33 -24.33 10.20
CA LEU A 359 0.93 -24.78 10.20
C LEU A 359 0.80 -26.20 9.64
N ALA A 360 1.52 -26.55 8.57
CA ALA A 360 1.55 -27.91 8.00
C ALA A 360 2.34 -28.94 8.83
N GLU A 361 3.20 -28.50 9.76
CA GLU A 361 3.86 -29.36 10.76
C GLU A 361 2.96 -29.58 11.99
N MET A 362 2.21 -28.56 12.39
CA MET A 362 1.36 -28.55 13.59
C MET A 362 -0.03 -29.17 13.37
N ASN A 363 -0.60 -28.99 12.18
CA ASN A 363 -1.93 -29.48 11.78
C ASN A 363 -1.82 -30.42 10.56
N PRO A 364 -1.29 -31.65 10.67
CA PRO A 364 -1.02 -32.53 9.51
C PRO A 364 -2.26 -32.97 8.73
N HIS A 365 -3.46 -32.73 9.27
CA HIS A 365 -4.76 -33.01 8.64
C HIS A 365 -5.29 -31.86 7.78
N TRP A 366 -4.67 -30.67 7.82
CA TRP A 366 -5.06 -29.55 6.96
C TRP A 366 -4.62 -29.81 5.50
N SER A 367 -5.51 -29.52 4.55
CA SER A 367 -5.19 -29.57 3.12
C SER A 367 -4.23 -28.45 2.72
N ASP A 368 -3.59 -28.58 1.56
CA ASP A 368 -2.76 -27.53 0.96
C ASP A 368 -3.47 -26.16 0.95
N GLU A 369 -4.72 -26.16 0.49
CA GLU A 369 -5.59 -24.98 0.45
C GLU A 369 -5.86 -24.40 1.84
N THR A 370 -6.06 -25.25 2.85
CA THR A 370 -6.33 -24.78 4.22
C THR A 370 -5.10 -24.13 4.83
N VAL A 371 -3.91 -24.73 4.64
CA VAL A 371 -2.65 -24.13 5.07
C VAL A 371 -2.38 -22.83 4.32
N TYR A 372 -2.55 -22.80 2.99
CA TYR A 372 -2.33 -21.61 2.18
C TYR A 372 -3.23 -20.44 2.60
N GLN A 373 -4.55 -20.66 2.75
CA GLN A 373 -5.48 -19.58 3.07
C GLN A 373 -5.33 -19.08 4.51
N GLU A 374 -5.06 -19.94 5.50
CA GLU A 374 -4.76 -19.48 6.86
C GLU A 374 -3.41 -18.73 6.91
N THR A 375 -2.40 -19.19 6.17
CA THR A 375 -1.12 -18.47 6.04
C THR A 375 -1.32 -17.09 5.41
N ARG A 376 -2.03 -17.01 4.28
CA ARG A 376 -2.38 -15.74 3.61
C ARG A 376 -3.11 -14.81 4.58
N LYS A 377 -4.10 -15.34 5.32
CA LYS A 377 -4.87 -14.60 6.32
C LYS A 377 -3.98 -14.03 7.43
N ILE A 378 -3.03 -14.80 7.97
CA ILE A 378 -2.08 -14.34 9.00
C ILE A 378 -1.18 -13.23 8.45
N VAL A 379 -0.52 -13.44 7.30
CA VAL A 379 0.40 -12.44 6.72
C VAL A 379 -0.33 -11.13 6.37
N ILE A 380 -1.60 -11.20 5.94
CA ILE A 380 -2.44 -10.00 5.78
C ILE A 380 -2.66 -9.27 7.11
N ALA A 381 -2.97 -10.01 8.18
CA ALA A 381 -3.17 -9.43 9.50
C ALA A 381 -1.88 -8.82 10.08
N GLU A 382 -0.73 -9.42 9.83
CA GLU A 382 0.60 -8.90 10.18
C GLU A 382 0.89 -7.59 9.43
N ILE A 383 0.65 -7.53 8.11
CA ILE A 383 0.80 -6.33 7.30
C ILE A 383 -0.18 -5.23 7.75
N GLN A 384 -1.45 -5.57 8.03
CA GLN A 384 -2.43 -4.63 8.59
C GLN A 384 -2.01 -4.12 9.98
N HIS A 385 -1.49 -4.99 10.86
CA HIS A 385 -1.05 -4.58 12.20
C HIS A 385 0.16 -3.62 12.13
N ILE A 386 1.23 -3.99 11.42
CA ILE A 386 2.42 -3.13 11.22
C ILE A 386 1.99 -1.78 10.61
N THR A 387 1.13 -1.81 9.58
CA THR A 387 0.69 -0.59 8.89
C THR A 387 -0.07 0.34 9.82
N TYR A 388 -1.10 -0.15 10.52
CA TYR A 388 -1.97 0.71 11.32
C TYR A 388 -1.36 1.11 12.68
N TYR A 389 -0.57 0.23 13.32
CA TYR A 389 -0.11 0.43 14.70
C TYR A 389 1.38 0.77 14.85
N GLU A 390 2.27 0.41 13.91
CA GLU A 390 3.66 0.91 13.90
C GLU A 390 3.84 2.12 12.96
N TRP A 391 3.29 2.04 11.74
CA TRP A 391 3.67 2.92 10.63
C TRP A 391 2.80 4.18 10.49
N LEU A 392 1.47 4.05 10.37
CA LEU A 392 0.56 5.23 10.28
C LEU A 392 0.74 6.25 11.42
N PRO A 393 1.03 5.87 12.68
CA PRO A 393 1.25 6.84 13.76
C PRO A 393 2.45 7.77 13.54
N ILE A 394 3.40 7.38 12.68
CA ILE A 394 4.54 8.21 12.24
C ILE A 394 4.07 9.25 11.22
N LEU A 395 3.33 8.82 10.20
CA LEU A 395 2.91 9.66 9.08
C LEU A 395 1.79 10.64 9.44
N LEU A 396 0.74 10.14 10.09
CA LEU A 396 -0.51 10.89 10.30
C LEU A 396 -0.69 11.35 11.75
N GLY A 397 0.19 10.92 12.65
CA GLY A 397 0.18 11.27 14.07
C GLY A 397 -0.83 10.44 14.88
N TYR A 398 -0.33 9.71 15.89
CA TYR A 398 -1.11 8.81 16.76
C TYR A 398 -2.43 9.40 17.28
N LYS A 399 -2.43 10.67 17.70
CA LYS A 399 -3.64 11.37 18.19
C LYS A 399 -4.74 11.47 17.12
N ASN A 400 -4.37 11.85 15.89
CA ASN A 400 -5.33 12.03 14.80
C ASN A 400 -5.98 10.70 14.43
N LEU A 401 -5.20 9.61 14.43
CA LEU A 401 -5.71 8.26 14.13
C LEU A 401 -6.73 7.77 15.17
N LEU A 402 -6.55 8.09 16.46
CA LEU A 402 -7.53 7.82 17.51
C LEU A 402 -8.79 8.67 17.33
N GLU A 403 -8.64 9.97 17.11
CA GLU A 403 -9.77 10.90 16.96
C GLU A 403 -10.62 10.63 15.69
N HIS A 404 -10.06 9.95 14.68
CA HIS A 404 -10.76 9.53 13.46
C HIS A 404 -11.16 8.04 13.46
N GLY A 405 -10.98 7.30 14.57
CA GLY A 405 -11.38 5.89 14.67
C GLY A 405 -10.59 4.91 13.78
N ILE A 406 -9.36 5.27 13.41
CA ILE A 406 -8.48 4.48 12.53
C ILE A 406 -7.69 3.45 13.35
N ILE A 407 -7.36 3.77 14.61
CA ILE A 407 -6.76 2.88 15.60
C ILE A 407 -7.48 3.01 16.94
N TYR A 408 -7.31 2.01 17.82
CA TYR A 408 -8.01 1.94 19.10
C TYR A 408 -7.07 1.61 20.26
N HIS A 409 -7.42 2.07 21.46
CA HIS A 409 -6.81 1.60 22.71
C HIS A 409 -7.38 0.21 23.09
N SER A 410 -7.01 -0.82 22.33
CA SER A 410 -7.38 -2.21 22.62
C SER A 410 -6.23 -3.17 22.29
N GLU A 411 -5.65 -3.76 23.32
CA GLU A 411 -4.72 -4.89 23.16
C GLU A 411 -5.50 -6.21 22.97
N HIS A 412 -6.55 -6.43 23.77
CA HIS A 412 -7.16 -7.76 23.98
C HIS A 412 -8.60 -7.93 23.44
N ALA A 413 -9.28 -6.86 23.03
CA ALA A 413 -10.68 -6.92 22.57
C ALA A 413 -10.82 -6.73 21.05
N TYR A 414 -11.80 -7.44 20.47
CA TYR A 414 -12.24 -7.25 19.08
C TYR A 414 -12.71 -5.81 18.83
N ILE A 415 -12.45 -5.31 17.61
CA ILE A 415 -13.03 -4.07 17.11
C ILE A 415 -13.98 -4.42 15.96
N ASN A 416 -15.28 -4.21 16.19
CA ASN A 416 -16.35 -4.52 15.24
C ASN A 416 -16.91 -3.20 14.65
N ASP A 417 -16.05 -2.42 14.01
CA ASP A 417 -16.35 -1.10 13.42
C ASP A 417 -16.74 -1.16 11.93
N TYR A 418 -16.94 -2.37 11.39
CA TYR A 418 -17.28 -2.60 9.98
C TYR A 418 -18.57 -1.89 9.55
N ASN A 419 -18.46 -1.01 8.55
CA ASN A 419 -19.56 -0.25 7.99
C ASN A 419 -19.72 -0.51 6.48
N GLN A 420 -20.65 -1.41 6.15
CA GLN A 420 -21.03 -1.78 4.78
C GLN A 420 -21.55 -0.63 3.88
N HIS A 421 -21.73 0.58 4.42
CA HIS A 421 -22.17 1.75 3.66
C HIS A 421 -21.03 2.71 3.30
N VAL A 422 -19.81 2.46 3.78
CA VAL A 422 -18.60 3.19 3.37
C VAL A 422 -18.05 2.59 2.08
N ASP A 423 -17.76 3.46 1.10
CA ASP A 423 -17.12 3.06 -0.15
C ASP A 423 -15.60 2.87 0.07
N PRO A 424 -15.06 1.64 -0.09
CA PRO A 424 -13.64 1.32 0.11
C PRO A 424 -12.72 1.85 -1.00
N SER A 425 -13.29 2.28 -2.14
CA SER A 425 -12.53 2.57 -3.36
C SER A 425 -11.45 3.62 -3.10
N VAL A 426 -10.18 3.21 -3.24
CA VAL A 426 -9.01 4.08 -3.04
C VAL A 426 -9.18 5.38 -3.82
N LEU A 427 -8.98 6.50 -3.14
CA LEU A 427 -9.26 7.83 -3.64
C LEU A 427 -8.19 8.25 -4.65
N ASN A 428 -8.60 8.83 -5.77
CA ASN A 428 -7.67 9.28 -6.81
C ASN A 428 -6.76 10.42 -6.28
N GLU A 429 -7.32 11.29 -5.43
CA GLU A 429 -6.61 12.34 -4.71
C GLU A 429 -5.56 11.78 -3.72
N HIS A 430 -5.78 10.58 -3.16
CA HIS A 430 -4.81 9.89 -2.32
C HIS A 430 -3.68 9.28 -3.17
N ALA A 431 -4.00 8.37 -4.08
CA ALA A 431 -3.02 7.58 -4.85
C ALA A 431 -2.23 8.39 -5.90
N THR A 432 -2.77 9.54 -6.34
CA THR A 432 -2.16 10.37 -7.38
C THR A 432 -1.54 11.67 -6.82
N ALA A 433 -1.87 12.09 -5.60
CA ALA A 433 -1.29 13.30 -5.00
C ALA A 433 -0.82 13.09 -3.54
N ALA A 434 -1.73 12.89 -2.59
CA ALA A 434 -1.38 12.99 -1.16
C ALA A 434 -0.35 11.95 -0.70
N PHE A 435 -0.51 10.70 -1.13
CA PHE A 435 0.41 9.61 -0.77
C PHE A 435 1.74 9.69 -1.53
N ARG A 436 1.80 10.47 -2.62
CA ARG A 436 3.02 10.76 -3.39
C ARG A 436 3.88 11.86 -2.76
N LEU A 437 3.42 12.49 -1.66
CA LEU A 437 4.29 13.34 -0.85
C LEU A 437 5.60 12.61 -0.53
N PHE A 438 5.52 11.35 -0.10
CA PHE A 438 6.65 10.56 0.38
C PHE A 438 7.70 10.19 -0.70
N HIS A 439 7.52 10.62 -1.96
CA HIS A 439 8.60 10.62 -2.95
C HIS A 439 9.79 11.52 -2.54
N THR A 440 9.55 12.60 -1.77
CA THR A 440 10.64 13.41 -1.17
C THR A 440 11.55 12.59 -0.24
N ASN A 441 11.01 11.57 0.44
CA ASN A 441 11.73 10.75 1.42
C ASN A 441 12.73 9.75 0.79
N ILE A 442 12.76 9.61 -0.54
CA ILE A 442 13.58 8.63 -1.27
C ILE A 442 15.08 8.98 -1.19
N GLN A 443 15.90 8.02 -0.76
CA GLN A 443 17.37 8.15 -0.81
C GLN A 443 17.94 7.83 -2.18
N GLY A 444 18.91 8.63 -2.63
CA GLY A 444 19.61 8.40 -3.89
C GLY A 444 20.70 7.31 -3.84
N PHE A 445 21.19 6.98 -2.65
CA PHE A 445 22.19 5.95 -2.40
C PHE A 445 21.72 5.09 -1.23
N LEU A 446 21.93 3.77 -1.33
CA LEU A 446 21.43 2.78 -0.39
C LEU A 446 22.61 2.16 0.35
N ASP A 447 22.64 2.29 1.67
CA ASP A 447 23.79 1.89 2.48
C ASP A 447 23.84 0.37 2.71
N LEU A 448 25.05 -0.20 2.55
CA LEU A 448 25.38 -1.57 2.92
C LEU A 448 25.84 -1.58 4.38
N ILE A 449 24.94 -2.01 5.27
CA ILE A 449 25.15 -1.96 6.73
C ILE A 449 25.46 -3.36 7.27
N THR A 450 26.62 -3.52 7.92
CA THR A 450 27.01 -4.78 8.59
C THR A 450 26.26 -5.01 9.90
N GLU A 451 26.39 -6.20 10.50
CA GLU A 451 25.63 -6.58 11.70
C GLU A 451 25.88 -5.64 12.91
N ASN A 452 27.13 -5.23 13.12
CA ASN A 452 27.53 -4.22 14.12
C ASN A 452 27.18 -2.77 13.71
N ARG A 453 26.32 -2.58 12.71
CA ARG A 453 25.82 -1.31 12.19
C ARG A 453 26.90 -0.35 11.65
N TYR A 454 27.98 -0.91 11.12
CA TYR A 454 28.98 -0.17 10.35
C TYR A 454 28.59 -0.12 8.86
N ASN A 455 28.70 1.06 8.24
CA ASN A 455 28.52 1.23 6.80
C ASN A 455 29.84 0.91 6.10
N HIS A 456 29.84 -0.06 5.17
CA HIS A 456 31.03 -0.45 4.40
C HIS A 456 31.00 -0.05 2.92
N GLY A 457 29.89 0.51 2.45
CA GLY A 457 29.69 0.96 1.07
C GLY A 457 28.23 1.30 0.80
N SER A 458 27.94 1.80 -0.41
CA SER A 458 26.58 2.11 -0.83
C SER A 458 26.38 1.84 -2.32
N ILE A 459 25.17 1.43 -2.71
CA ILE A 459 24.77 1.29 -4.11
C ILE A 459 23.95 2.50 -4.57
N ARG A 460 24.09 2.92 -5.82
CA ARG A 460 23.37 4.08 -6.39
C ARG A 460 22.00 3.65 -6.90
N LEU A 461 20.93 4.31 -6.46
CA LEU A 461 19.55 3.90 -6.79
C LEU A 461 19.31 3.85 -8.31
N SER A 462 19.79 4.85 -9.06
CA SER A 462 19.55 4.89 -10.52
C SER A 462 20.34 3.90 -11.38
N ASP A 463 21.24 3.09 -10.79
CA ASP A 463 21.88 1.96 -11.49
C ASP A 463 21.15 0.62 -11.28
N HIS A 464 20.15 0.56 -10.37
CA HIS A 464 19.45 -0.68 -9.98
C HIS A 464 17.92 -0.63 -10.11
N TYR A 465 17.36 0.40 -10.75
CA TYR A 465 15.95 0.36 -11.16
C TYR A 465 15.72 -0.81 -12.13
N ASN A 466 14.70 -1.64 -11.86
CA ASN A 466 14.39 -2.85 -12.64
C ASN A 466 15.53 -3.89 -12.74
N ASP A 467 16.61 -3.78 -11.94
CA ASP A 467 17.72 -4.76 -11.89
C ASP A 467 18.03 -5.16 -10.43
N PRO A 468 17.38 -6.23 -9.94
CA PRO A 468 17.56 -6.71 -8.57
C PRO A 468 18.77 -7.64 -8.41
N THR A 469 19.61 -7.83 -9.44
CA THR A 469 20.75 -8.78 -9.42
C THR A 469 21.69 -8.56 -8.25
N VAL A 470 21.90 -7.30 -7.87
CA VAL A 470 22.74 -6.86 -6.75
C VAL A 470 22.33 -7.47 -5.38
N LEU A 471 21.11 -8.01 -5.23
CA LEU A 471 20.67 -8.69 -4.00
C LEU A 471 21.29 -10.08 -3.78
N GLU A 472 21.58 -10.80 -4.86
CA GLU A 472 22.19 -12.13 -4.77
C GLU A 472 23.72 -12.06 -4.63
N GLU A 473 24.31 -10.88 -4.82
CA GLU A 473 25.74 -10.64 -4.61
C GLU A 473 26.09 -10.61 -3.12
N SER A 474 27.12 -11.36 -2.74
CA SER A 474 27.72 -11.34 -1.39
C SER A 474 26.67 -11.37 -0.26
N ASN A 475 26.72 -10.43 0.68
CA ASN A 475 25.78 -10.29 1.80
C ASN A 475 24.72 -9.19 1.56
N ASN A 476 24.58 -8.70 0.32
CA ASN A 476 23.87 -7.44 0.03
C ASN A 476 22.40 -7.45 0.48
N PHE A 477 21.71 -8.60 0.44
CA PHE A 477 20.34 -8.73 0.94
C PHE A 477 20.21 -8.39 2.45
N ASP A 478 21.04 -8.98 3.30
CA ASP A 478 21.07 -8.67 4.74
C ASP A 478 21.60 -7.25 5.00
N ASP A 479 22.61 -6.82 4.24
CA ASP A 479 23.23 -5.50 4.39
C ASP A 479 22.24 -4.37 4.06
N LEU A 480 21.40 -4.55 3.03
CA LEU A 480 20.33 -3.62 2.65
C LEU A 480 19.08 -3.76 3.53
N THR A 481 18.83 -4.93 4.12
CA THR A 481 17.79 -5.09 5.16
C THR A 481 18.17 -4.35 6.44
N ARG A 482 19.46 -4.40 6.82
CA ARG A 482 20.00 -3.54 7.89
C ARG A 482 20.08 -2.08 7.46
N GLY A 483 20.34 -1.79 6.18
CA GLY A 483 20.25 -0.47 5.57
C GLY A 483 18.87 0.17 5.76
N LEU A 484 17.81 -0.53 5.35
CA LEU A 484 16.42 -0.10 5.56
C LEU A 484 16.11 0.29 7.02
N SER A 485 16.64 -0.46 7.99
CA SER A 485 16.43 -0.22 9.42
C SER A 485 17.44 0.74 10.07
N SER A 486 18.52 1.16 9.39
CA SER A 486 19.61 1.94 10.03
C SER A 486 19.93 3.26 9.33
N GLN A 487 19.75 3.32 8.00
CA GLN A 487 19.90 4.52 7.20
C GLN A 487 18.67 5.44 7.40
N PRO A 488 18.84 6.77 7.53
CA PRO A 488 17.71 7.69 7.55
C PRO A 488 17.01 7.75 6.18
N GLN A 489 15.71 8.02 6.17
CA GLN A 489 15.05 8.53 4.96
C GLN A 489 15.49 9.99 4.68
N ARG A 490 15.25 10.52 3.48
CA ARG A 490 15.29 11.99 3.29
C ARG A 490 14.18 12.61 4.14
N ALA A 491 14.31 13.87 4.55
CA ALA A 491 13.26 14.56 5.30
C ALA A 491 11.98 14.71 4.46
N THR A 492 10.79 14.80 5.09
CA THR A 492 9.55 15.10 4.36
C THR A 492 9.43 16.60 4.12
N ASP A 493 9.89 17.07 2.96
CA ASP A 493 9.74 18.47 2.56
C ASP A 493 9.49 18.61 1.04
N LYS A 494 9.99 19.69 0.41
CA LYS A 494 9.84 19.95 -1.03
C LYS A 494 11.00 19.43 -1.86
N PHE A 495 12.11 19.05 -1.27
CA PHE A 495 13.32 18.66 -1.98
C PHE A 495 13.23 17.22 -2.47
N HIS A 496 13.70 16.96 -3.68
CA HIS A 496 13.62 15.66 -4.34
C HIS A 496 14.99 15.32 -4.90
N THR A 497 15.49 14.10 -4.66
CA THR A 497 16.83 13.73 -5.14
C THR A 497 16.88 13.62 -6.67
N SER A 498 17.99 14.06 -7.27
CA SER A 498 18.31 13.88 -8.69
C SER A 498 18.19 12.42 -9.16
N GLU A 499 18.36 11.45 -8.26
CA GLU A 499 18.14 10.02 -8.55
C GLU A 499 16.68 9.65 -8.89
N ILE A 500 15.72 10.55 -8.62
CA ILE A 500 14.31 10.46 -9.08
C ILE A 500 13.85 11.61 -9.99
N THR A 501 14.48 12.80 -9.98
CA THR A 501 14.09 13.91 -10.88
C THR A 501 14.88 13.94 -12.20
N ASP A 502 16.06 13.33 -12.24
CA ASP A 502 17.03 13.47 -13.33
C ASP A 502 17.46 12.10 -13.89
N PHE A 503 17.42 11.05 -13.06
CA PHE A 503 17.95 9.72 -13.37
C PHE A 503 16.95 8.56 -13.19
N LEU A 504 15.66 8.84 -12.98
CA LEU A 504 14.62 7.79 -12.86
C LEU A 504 14.58 6.95 -14.14
N PHE A 505 14.71 5.62 -14.03
CA PHE A 505 14.76 4.71 -15.20
C PHE A 505 15.70 5.23 -16.31
N ARG A 506 16.91 5.69 -15.95
CA ARG A 506 17.92 6.12 -16.94
C ARG A 506 18.54 4.97 -17.71
N ASN A 507 18.42 3.73 -17.25
CA ASN A 507 18.72 2.53 -18.05
C ASN A 507 20.13 2.55 -18.69
N LYS A 508 21.12 3.00 -17.90
CA LYS A 508 22.54 3.22 -18.27
C LYS A 508 22.78 4.34 -19.32
N GLN A 509 21.75 5.12 -19.68
CA GLN A 509 21.87 6.40 -20.39
C GLN A 509 22.38 7.52 -19.46
N VAL A 510 22.67 8.69 -20.04
CA VAL A 510 23.22 9.87 -19.34
C VAL A 510 22.20 10.52 -18.40
N ILE A 511 20.93 10.59 -18.80
CA ILE A 511 19.78 11.10 -18.03
C ILE A 511 18.58 10.17 -18.20
N GLY A 512 17.64 10.22 -17.27
CA GLY A 512 16.41 9.41 -17.26
C GLY A 512 15.14 10.26 -17.37
N PHE A 513 14.18 9.95 -16.53
CA PHE A 513 12.92 10.67 -16.37
C PHE A 513 12.90 11.50 -15.08
N ASP A 514 11.89 12.36 -14.99
CA ASP A 514 11.57 13.15 -13.80
C ASP A 514 10.29 12.63 -13.14
N LEU A 515 10.42 11.97 -11.98
CA LEU A 515 9.29 11.44 -11.22
C LEU A 515 8.32 12.53 -10.78
N LYS A 516 8.82 13.71 -10.36
CA LYS A 516 7.96 14.79 -9.85
C LYS A 516 7.19 15.47 -10.98
N ALA A 517 7.81 15.63 -12.15
CA ALA A 517 7.09 16.06 -13.35
C ALA A 517 6.07 15.02 -13.82
N ILE A 518 6.38 13.72 -13.72
CA ILE A 518 5.43 12.63 -13.99
C ILE A 518 4.24 12.67 -13.03
N ASP A 519 4.45 12.91 -11.74
CA ASP A 519 3.36 13.04 -10.76
C ASP A 519 2.42 14.20 -11.09
N ILE A 520 2.98 15.37 -11.40
CA ILE A 520 2.22 16.57 -11.78
C ILE A 520 1.40 16.29 -13.06
N GLN A 521 2.05 15.75 -14.10
CA GLN A 521 1.37 15.40 -15.35
C GLN A 521 0.30 14.31 -15.15
N ARG A 522 0.51 13.37 -14.21
CA ARG A 522 -0.48 12.35 -13.81
C ARG A 522 -1.67 12.96 -13.07
N GLY A 523 -1.46 13.98 -12.25
CA GLY A 523 -2.55 14.76 -11.64
C GLY A 523 -3.47 15.42 -12.67
N ARG A 524 -2.89 15.98 -13.75
CA ARG A 524 -3.63 16.58 -14.88
C ARG A 524 -4.37 15.53 -15.70
N ASP A 525 -3.72 14.41 -15.99
CA ASP A 525 -4.30 13.26 -16.70
C ASP A 525 -5.49 12.66 -15.94
N HIS A 526 -5.35 12.52 -14.61
CA HIS A 526 -6.39 12.03 -13.71
C HIS A 526 -7.47 13.07 -13.36
N GLY A 527 -7.36 14.29 -13.90
CA GLY A 527 -8.33 15.36 -13.65
C GLY A 527 -8.54 15.64 -12.17
N LEU A 528 -7.46 15.66 -11.38
CA LEU A 528 -7.57 16.05 -9.97
C LEU A 528 -8.05 17.50 -9.88
N ALA A 529 -8.92 17.79 -8.93
CA ALA A 529 -9.32 19.17 -8.64
C ALA A 529 -8.12 19.99 -8.13
N SER A 530 -8.24 21.32 -8.13
CA SER A 530 -7.15 22.18 -7.65
C SER A 530 -6.89 21.98 -6.15
N TYR A 531 -5.68 22.34 -5.72
CA TYR A 531 -5.33 22.44 -4.31
C TYR A 531 -6.34 23.32 -3.54
N ASN A 532 -6.83 24.39 -4.16
CA ASN A 532 -7.78 25.32 -3.54
C ASN A 532 -9.17 24.69 -3.33
N GLU A 533 -9.60 23.77 -4.20
CA GLU A 533 -10.84 23.01 -4.05
C GLU A 533 -10.72 21.91 -2.97
N LEU A 534 -9.55 21.27 -2.83
CA LEU A 534 -9.34 20.25 -1.79
C LEU A 534 -9.14 20.85 -0.40
N ARG A 535 -8.43 21.96 -0.24
CA ARG A 535 -8.31 22.60 1.09
C ARG A 535 -9.66 23.15 1.57
N GLU A 536 -10.52 23.61 0.65
CA GLU A 536 -11.90 24.00 0.93
C GLU A 536 -12.77 22.80 1.35
N PHE A 537 -12.66 21.66 0.66
CA PHE A 537 -13.27 20.40 1.09
C PHE A 537 -12.81 19.97 2.50
N CYS A 538 -11.52 20.12 2.79
CA CYS A 538 -10.91 19.87 4.10
C CYS A 538 -11.17 20.99 5.14
N GLY A 539 -12.15 21.88 4.92
CA GLY A 539 -12.61 22.87 5.90
C GLY A 539 -11.76 24.14 6.02
N SER A 540 -10.73 24.31 5.19
CA SER A 540 -9.96 25.55 5.09
C SER A 540 -10.70 26.60 4.26
N LYS A 541 -10.29 27.86 4.33
CA LYS A 541 -10.85 28.90 3.45
C LYS A 541 -10.31 28.76 2.04
N ARG A 542 -11.16 28.98 1.04
CA ARG A 542 -10.73 29.17 -0.35
C ARG A 542 -9.86 30.44 -0.46
N ALA A 543 -8.73 30.34 -1.18
CA ALA A 543 -7.92 31.48 -1.56
C ALA A 543 -8.55 32.24 -2.73
N HIS A 544 -8.46 33.57 -2.70
CA HIS A 544 -8.74 34.44 -3.84
C HIS A 544 -7.46 35.10 -4.37
N HIS A 545 -6.40 35.15 -3.56
CA HIS A 545 -5.08 35.66 -3.89
C HIS A 545 -4.01 34.68 -3.42
N PHE A 546 -2.83 34.67 -4.04
CA PHE A 546 -1.73 33.77 -3.63
C PHE A 546 -1.29 33.95 -2.16
N HIS A 547 -1.44 35.15 -1.61
CA HIS A 547 -1.15 35.44 -0.21
C HIS A 547 -2.13 34.77 0.77
N ASP A 548 -3.30 34.32 0.31
CA ASP A 548 -4.26 33.56 1.12
C ASP A 548 -3.82 32.09 1.36
N PHE A 549 -2.61 31.71 0.92
CA PHE A 549 -1.90 30.48 1.26
C PHE A 549 -0.85 30.67 2.38
N LEU A 550 -0.69 31.87 2.95
CA LEU A 550 0.21 32.14 4.10
C LEU A 550 -0.21 31.43 5.39
N ASP A 551 -1.39 30.79 5.42
CA ASP A 551 -1.82 29.91 6.50
C ASP A 551 -1.00 28.62 6.53
N PHE A 552 -0.72 28.02 5.37
CA PHE A 552 -0.05 26.71 5.25
C PHE A 552 1.30 26.74 4.51
N MET A 553 1.72 27.81 3.84
CA MET A 553 2.95 27.85 3.02
C MET A 553 3.95 28.90 3.49
N GLU A 554 5.22 28.74 3.09
CA GLU A 554 6.26 29.76 3.32
C GLU A 554 6.20 30.90 2.28
N PRO A 555 6.58 32.15 2.63
CA PRO A 555 6.49 33.29 1.72
C PRO A 555 7.24 33.10 0.40
N GLU A 556 8.42 32.48 0.41
CA GLU A 556 9.24 32.24 -0.80
C GLU A 556 8.61 31.21 -1.73
N VAL A 557 7.79 30.31 -1.19
CA VAL A 557 6.99 29.36 -1.97
C VAL A 557 5.84 30.09 -2.67
N ILE A 558 5.15 30.97 -1.94
CA ILE A 558 4.04 31.78 -2.47
C ILE A 558 4.53 32.71 -3.57
N GLU A 559 5.70 33.34 -3.39
CA GLU A 559 6.36 34.11 -4.44
C GLU A 559 6.61 33.30 -5.72
N LYS A 560 7.05 32.04 -5.60
CA LYS A 560 7.25 31.17 -6.77
C LYS A 560 5.92 30.76 -7.40
N LEU A 561 4.91 30.40 -6.61
CA LEU A 561 3.58 30.06 -7.12
C LEU A 561 2.95 31.24 -7.88
N GLN A 562 3.08 32.48 -7.39
CA GLN A 562 2.60 33.69 -8.06
C GLN A 562 3.38 34.03 -9.35
N LYS A 563 4.64 33.58 -9.49
CA LYS A 563 5.44 33.73 -10.72
C LYS A 563 5.13 32.64 -11.76
N LEU A 564 4.63 31.48 -11.32
CA LEU A 564 4.39 30.30 -12.15
C LEU A 564 2.93 30.17 -12.61
N TYR A 565 1.96 30.36 -11.70
CA TYR A 565 0.53 30.20 -11.98
C TYR A 565 -0.17 31.55 -12.14
N ALA A 566 -1.24 31.60 -12.94
CA ALA A 566 -2.01 32.83 -13.16
C ALA A 566 -3.02 33.13 -12.04
N HIS A 567 -3.51 32.12 -11.33
CA HIS A 567 -4.53 32.25 -10.28
C HIS A 567 -4.40 31.13 -9.23
N PRO A 568 -4.81 31.33 -7.96
CA PRO A 568 -4.80 30.27 -6.93
C PRO A 568 -5.55 28.98 -7.31
N ASP A 569 -6.63 29.09 -8.10
CA ASP A 569 -7.40 27.93 -8.60
C ASP A 569 -6.69 27.14 -9.72
N ASP A 570 -5.58 27.65 -10.25
CA ASP A 570 -4.71 26.92 -11.18
C ASP A 570 -3.70 26.03 -10.45
N VAL A 571 -3.46 26.25 -9.14
CA VAL A 571 -2.50 25.48 -8.35
C VAL A 571 -2.99 24.04 -8.19
N GLU A 572 -2.24 23.12 -8.77
CA GLU A 572 -2.57 21.70 -8.82
C GLU A 572 -2.40 21.03 -7.47
N LEU A 573 -3.25 20.05 -7.12
CA LEU A 573 -3.18 19.34 -5.84
C LEU A 573 -1.80 18.74 -5.55
N VAL A 574 -1.20 18.10 -6.57
CA VAL A 574 0.15 17.47 -6.53
C VAL A 574 1.27 18.46 -6.20
N VAL A 575 1.04 19.75 -6.48
CA VAL A 575 2.00 20.84 -6.24
C VAL A 575 1.68 21.52 -4.92
N GLY A 576 0.44 21.99 -4.73
CA GLY A 576 0.04 22.74 -3.53
C GLY A 576 0.16 21.93 -2.23
N GLY A 577 -0.40 20.73 -2.18
CA GLY A 577 -0.31 19.90 -0.95
C GLY A 577 1.11 19.41 -0.64
N ALA A 578 1.98 19.33 -1.65
CA ALA A 578 3.41 19.02 -1.49
C ALA A 578 4.28 20.24 -1.09
N LEU A 579 3.64 21.40 -0.85
CA LEU A 579 4.29 22.65 -0.47
C LEU A 579 3.72 23.25 0.84
N GLU A 580 2.76 22.55 1.47
CA GLU A 580 2.27 22.85 2.80
C GLU A 580 3.33 22.55 3.88
N LYS A 581 3.37 23.36 4.94
CA LYS A 581 4.11 23.09 6.18
C LYS A 581 3.50 21.88 6.89
N LEU A 582 4.35 20.99 7.42
CA LEU A 582 3.89 19.78 8.11
C LEU A 582 3.09 20.11 9.38
N VAL A 583 2.01 19.38 9.62
CA VAL A 583 1.27 19.46 10.90
C VAL A 583 2.14 18.85 12.01
N PRO A 584 2.35 19.53 13.16
CA PRO A 584 3.22 19.04 14.21
C PRO A 584 2.87 17.63 14.70
N GLY A 585 3.86 16.73 14.71
CA GLY A 585 3.67 15.32 15.07
C GLY A 585 3.25 14.40 13.91
N THR A 586 3.19 14.93 12.68
CA THR A 586 2.92 14.19 11.43
C THR A 586 4.06 14.38 10.42
N LEU A 587 3.97 13.69 9.28
CA LEU A 587 4.79 13.90 8.08
C LEU A 587 3.94 14.44 6.92
N SER A 588 2.92 15.27 7.16
CA SER A 588 2.11 15.85 6.08
C SER A 588 1.51 17.21 6.40
N GLY A 589 1.23 18.00 5.36
CA GLY A 589 0.47 19.24 5.47
C GLY A 589 -1.04 19.01 5.66
N PRO A 590 -1.81 20.04 6.09
CA PRO A 590 -3.22 19.88 6.47
C PRO A 590 -4.11 19.26 5.40
N THR A 591 -3.96 19.63 4.13
CA THR A 591 -4.80 19.12 3.04
C THR A 591 -4.48 17.67 2.73
N TYR A 592 -3.19 17.30 2.71
CA TYR A 592 -2.78 15.90 2.50
C TYR A 592 -3.09 15.00 3.71
N LEU A 593 -2.96 15.52 4.94
CA LEU A 593 -3.34 14.82 6.16
C LEU A 593 -4.82 14.46 6.16
N CYS A 594 -5.70 15.42 5.82
CA CYS A 594 -7.13 15.23 5.62
C CYS A 594 -7.44 14.09 4.63
N ILE A 595 -6.83 14.12 3.43
CA ILE A 595 -7.03 13.10 2.38
C ILE A 595 -6.56 11.71 2.83
N MET A 596 -5.45 11.63 3.57
CA MET A 596 -4.92 10.34 4.04
C MET A 596 -5.69 9.75 5.23
N LEU A 597 -6.15 10.57 6.18
CA LEU A 597 -7.00 10.11 7.29
C LEU A 597 -8.30 9.49 6.75
N GLU A 598 -8.97 10.17 5.81
CA GLU A 598 -10.19 9.67 5.17
C GLU A 598 -9.94 8.37 4.37
N GLN A 599 -8.77 8.22 3.72
CA GLN A 599 -8.42 6.97 3.05
C GLN A 599 -8.23 5.80 4.03
N PHE A 600 -7.42 5.96 5.08
CA PHE A 600 -7.13 4.86 6.02
C PHE A 600 -8.32 4.55 6.93
N TYR A 601 -9.19 5.52 7.21
CA TYR A 601 -10.51 5.26 7.77
C TYR A 601 -11.32 4.31 6.87
N ARG A 602 -11.48 4.64 5.57
CA ARG A 602 -12.20 3.79 4.60
C ARG A 602 -11.62 2.38 4.49
N THR A 603 -10.31 2.27 4.27
CA THR A 603 -9.63 0.98 4.06
C THR A 603 -9.71 0.07 5.29
N ARG A 604 -9.92 0.63 6.49
CA ARG A 604 -10.30 -0.11 7.68
C ARG A 604 -11.80 -0.45 7.70
N VAL A 605 -12.67 0.55 7.86
CA VAL A 605 -14.08 0.30 8.25
C VAL A 605 -14.92 -0.31 7.12
N ALA A 606 -14.51 -0.16 5.86
CA ALA A 606 -15.19 -0.80 4.73
C ALA A 606 -14.70 -2.24 4.46
N ASP A 607 -13.65 -2.72 5.13
CA ASP A 607 -13.11 -4.07 4.97
C ASP A 607 -13.77 -5.05 5.95
N LYS A 608 -14.61 -5.96 5.43
CA LYS A 608 -15.32 -6.92 6.28
C LYS A 608 -14.40 -7.94 6.95
N TYR A 609 -13.16 -8.06 6.47
CA TYR A 609 -12.15 -9.02 6.91
C TYR A 609 -10.97 -8.32 7.63
N PHE A 610 -11.10 -7.05 8.01
CA PHE A 610 -10.06 -6.34 8.77
C PHE A 610 -9.71 -7.09 10.05
N TYR A 611 -8.42 -7.25 10.35
CA TYR A 611 -7.97 -8.34 11.22
C TYR A 611 -8.53 -8.30 12.65
N GLU A 612 -8.80 -7.12 13.21
CA GLU A 612 -9.32 -6.97 14.59
C GLU A 612 -10.79 -7.38 14.76
N ARG A 613 -11.49 -7.76 13.69
CA ARG A 613 -12.93 -8.03 13.70
C ARG A 613 -13.27 -9.43 14.24
N GLY A 614 -14.29 -9.49 15.12
CA GLY A 614 -14.77 -10.74 15.73
C GLY A 614 -16.07 -11.32 15.13
N ASP A 615 -16.94 -10.50 14.54
CA ASP A 615 -18.31 -10.90 14.17
C ASP A 615 -18.46 -11.51 12.75
N HIS A 616 -17.45 -12.25 12.27
CA HIS A 616 -17.51 -12.95 10.98
C HIS A 616 -16.88 -14.35 11.00
N LYS A 617 -17.31 -15.23 10.08
CA LYS A 617 -16.80 -16.61 9.93
C LYS A 617 -15.27 -16.71 9.76
N GLY A 618 -14.64 -15.62 9.33
CA GLY A 618 -13.20 -15.51 9.12
C GLY A 618 -12.44 -14.86 10.27
N ALA A 619 -13.08 -14.58 11.41
CA ALA A 619 -12.41 -13.93 12.54
C ALA A 619 -11.18 -14.73 13.02
N PHE A 620 -10.28 -14.06 13.73
CA PHE A 620 -9.28 -14.72 14.56
C PHE A 620 -9.85 -14.99 15.96
N THR A 621 -9.33 -15.97 16.69
CA THR A 621 -9.62 -16.10 18.12
C THR A 621 -8.93 -14.98 18.92
N PRO A 622 -9.32 -14.70 20.18
CA PRO A 622 -8.63 -13.71 20.99
C PRO A 622 -7.14 -14.02 21.15
N ASP A 623 -6.79 -15.29 21.35
CA ASP A 623 -5.40 -15.76 21.43
C ASP A 623 -4.62 -15.45 20.14
N GLN A 624 -5.22 -15.72 18.98
CA GLN A 624 -4.63 -15.42 17.67
C GLN A 624 -4.42 -13.91 17.46
N LEU A 625 -5.34 -13.06 17.94
CA LEU A 625 -5.16 -11.61 17.89
C LEU A 625 -4.04 -11.13 18.82
N ILE A 626 -3.91 -11.71 20.01
CA ILE A 626 -2.81 -11.41 20.94
C ILE A 626 -1.46 -11.76 20.32
N GLU A 627 -1.37 -12.84 19.53
CA GLU A 627 -0.14 -13.19 18.81
C GLU A 627 0.12 -12.30 17.59
N ILE A 628 -0.90 -11.93 16.80
CA ILE A 628 -0.75 -10.97 15.68
C ILE A 628 -0.29 -9.59 16.19
N LYS A 629 -0.82 -9.12 17.32
CA LYS A 629 -0.48 -7.82 17.93
C LYS A 629 0.93 -7.76 18.57
N LYS A 630 1.73 -8.82 18.40
CA LYS A 630 3.17 -8.84 18.71
C LYS A 630 4.05 -8.61 17.49
N MET A 631 3.49 -8.67 16.28
CA MET A 631 4.25 -8.56 15.05
C MET A 631 4.76 -7.14 14.84
N SER A 632 5.99 -7.02 14.37
CA SER A 632 6.64 -5.74 14.06
C SER A 632 7.52 -5.90 12.83
N LEU A 633 7.88 -4.80 12.17
CA LEU A 633 8.86 -4.86 11.09
C LEU A 633 10.22 -5.39 11.59
N ALA A 634 10.57 -5.14 12.86
CA ALA A 634 11.76 -5.72 13.48
C ALA A 634 11.68 -7.25 13.57
N ARG A 635 10.53 -7.81 13.97
CA ARG A 635 10.28 -9.26 13.99
C ARG A 635 10.33 -9.86 12.59
N LEU A 636 9.68 -9.24 11.60
CA LEU A 636 9.68 -9.67 10.21
C LEU A 636 11.11 -9.79 9.64
N MET A 637 11.96 -8.78 9.88
CA MET A 637 13.36 -8.82 9.47
C MET A 637 14.16 -9.89 10.24
N CYS A 638 13.95 -10.01 11.55
CA CYS A 638 14.62 -10.99 12.42
C CYS A 638 14.28 -12.46 12.12
N ASP A 639 13.08 -12.77 11.58
CA ASP A 639 12.67 -14.13 11.24
C ASP A 639 13.00 -14.54 9.79
N ASN A 640 13.28 -13.57 8.90
CA ASN A 640 13.37 -13.82 7.45
C ASN A 640 14.65 -13.27 6.77
N GLY A 641 15.53 -12.55 7.48
CA GLY A 641 16.90 -12.32 7.03
C GLY A 641 17.71 -13.61 6.98
N ASP A 642 18.84 -13.63 6.26
CA ASP A 642 19.71 -14.82 6.21
C ASP A 642 20.58 -14.93 7.48
N ASN A 643 21.13 -13.82 7.97
CA ASN A 643 22.08 -13.75 9.10
C ASN A 643 21.80 -12.57 10.06
N ILE A 644 20.58 -12.05 10.11
CA ILE A 644 20.21 -10.94 11.01
C ILE A 644 20.05 -11.48 12.44
N SER A 645 21.00 -11.17 13.31
CA SER A 645 21.02 -11.64 14.71
C SER A 645 20.55 -10.60 15.72
N SER A 646 20.53 -9.33 15.29
CA SER A 646 20.21 -8.15 16.09
C SER A 646 19.46 -7.09 15.28
N MET A 647 18.49 -6.45 15.94
CA MET A 647 17.66 -5.38 15.38
C MET A 647 17.23 -4.44 16.51
N GLN A 648 16.92 -3.19 16.23
CA GLN A 648 16.26 -2.32 17.21
C GLN A 648 14.75 -2.56 17.20
N PRO A 649 14.06 -2.49 18.37
CA PRO A 649 12.64 -2.86 18.46
C PRO A 649 11.72 -2.13 17.48
N ARG A 650 11.95 -0.83 17.27
CA ARG A 650 11.13 0.01 16.39
C ARG A 650 11.91 0.26 15.10
N ALA A 651 11.81 -0.66 14.14
CA ALA A 651 12.62 -0.66 12.90
C ALA A 651 12.41 0.57 12.01
N PHE A 652 11.25 1.24 12.10
CA PHE A 652 10.96 2.52 11.44
C PHE A 652 11.66 3.73 12.06
N GLN A 653 12.24 3.59 13.26
CA GLN A 653 12.88 4.69 13.99
C GLN A 653 14.39 4.47 14.07
N LEU A 654 15.15 5.57 13.99
CA LEU A 654 16.60 5.54 14.05
C LEU A 654 17.12 5.00 15.39
N LEU A 655 18.36 4.54 15.37
CA LEU A 655 19.07 4.06 16.56
C LEU A 655 19.23 5.21 17.57
N SER A 656 18.92 4.93 18.84
CA SER A 656 19.04 5.90 19.93
C SER A 656 19.10 5.19 21.28
N ALA A 657 19.38 5.93 22.36
CA ALA A 657 19.31 5.39 23.72
C ALA A 657 17.90 4.85 24.12
N LYS A 658 16.85 5.17 23.35
CA LYS A 658 15.49 4.63 23.51
C LYS A 658 15.09 3.65 22.39
N ASN A 659 16.01 3.32 21.49
CA ASN A 659 15.85 2.37 20.40
C ASN A 659 17.22 1.72 20.05
N PRO A 660 17.89 1.07 21.02
CA PRO A 660 19.17 0.40 20.76
C PRO A 660 18.92 -0.89 19.95
N THR A 661 19.97 -1.41 19.29
CA THR A 661 19.94 -2.78 18.81
C THR A 661 19.90 -3.76 19.98
N VAL A 662 19.00 -4.74 19.91
CA VAL A 662 18.88 -5.88 20.83
C VAL A 662 19.00 -7.18 20.02
N SER A 663 19.11 -8.34 20.68
CA SER A 663 19.11 -9.61 19.94
C SER A 663 17.73 -9.91 19.36
N CYS A 664 17.67 -10.48 18.16
CA CYS A 664 16.46 -11.06 17.56
C CYS A 664 15.85 -12.23 18.37
N ARG A 665 16.54 -12.71 19.42
CA ARG A 665 16.08 -13.70 20.39
C ARG A 665 15.65 -13.09 21.74
N ASP A 666 15.78 -11.79 21.90
CA ASP A 666 15.31 -11.07 23.09
C ASP A 666 13.80 -10.77 22.93
N TYR A 667 12.98 -11.77 23.28
CA TYR A 667 11.54 -11.71 23.11
C TYR A 667 10.83 -10.76 24.09
N GLN A 668 11.55 -10.10 25.00
CA GLN A 668 11.02 -8.98 25.77
C GLN A 668 10.97 -7.69 24.92
N PHE A 669 11.94 -7.51 24.03
CA PHE A 669 12.08 -6.30 23.21
C PHE A 669 11.70 -6.50 21.74
N ILE A 670 11.81 -7.72 21.19
CA ILE A 670 11.29 -8.10 19.86
C ILE A 670 10.41 -9.36 20.02
N PRO A 671 9.16 -9.21 20.49
CA PRO A 671 8.25 -10.31 20.78
C PRO A 671 8.08 -11.32 19.64
N PHE A 672 7.94 -12.59 19.98
CA PHE A 672 7.71 -13.67 19.01
C PHE A 672 6.21 -13.93 18.81
N VAL A 673 5.79 -14.05 17.55
CA VAL A 673 4.43 -14.44 17.14
C VAL A 673 4.27 -15.95 17.30
N ASN A 674 3.59 -16.39 18.36
CA ASN A 674 3.48 -17.81 18.68
C ASN A 674 2.36 -18.51 17.90
N LEU A 675 2.72 -19.17 16.80
CA LEU A 675 1.79 -19.87 15.91
C LEU A 675 1.01 -21.04 16.58
N GLU A 676 1.35 -21.46 17.80
CA GLU A 676 0.57 -22.45 18.56
C GLU A 676 -0.92 -22.06 18.75
N ALA A 677 -1.27 -20.76 18.69
CA ALA A 677 -2.65 -20.30 18.71
C ALA A 677 -3.48 -20.73 17.47
N TRP A 678 -2.85 -21.32 16.44
CA TRP A 678 -3.51 -21.94 15.28
C TRP A 678 -3.56 -23.48 15.35
N ARG A 679 -3.21 -24.10 16.49
CA ARG A 679 -3.30 -25.57 16.66
C ARG A 679 -4.76 -26.03 16.67
N ASP A 680 -5.13 -26.84 15.67
CA ASP A 680 -6.49 -27.36 15.53
C ASP A 680 -6.70 -28.63 16.39
N LEU A 681 -7.30 -28.43 17.55
CA LEU A 681 -7.54 -29.49 18.55
C LEU A 681 -8.78 -30.36 18.27
N HIS A 682 -9.63 -30.02 17.29
CA HIS A 682 -10.93 -30.66 17.12
C HIS A 682 -10.85 -32.13 16.67
N LEU A 683 -9.75 -32.54 16.05
CA LEU A 683 -9.52 -33.95 15.69
C LEU A 683 -8.94 -34.79 16.86
N ASN A 684 -8.19 -34.19 17.78
CA ASN A 684 -7.74 -34.90 18.99
C ASN A 684 -8.92 -35.39 19.82
N GLN A 685 -9.97 -34.57 19.98
CA GLN A 685 -11.19 -34.98 20.68
C GLN A 685 -11.88 -36.18 19.98
N LYS A 686 -11.93 -36.21 18.64
CA LYS A 686 -12.52 -37.35 17.91
C LYS A 686 -11.75 -38.64 18.17
N VAL A 687 -10.41 -38.62 18.09
CA VAL A 687 -9.56 -39.79 18.37
C VAL A 687 -9.74 -40.29 19.81
N TYR A 688 -9.82 -39.39 20.79
CA TYR A 688 -10.12 -39.76 22.18
C TYR A 688 -11.53 -40.34 22.35
N THR A 689 -12.56 -39.78 21.72
CA THR A 689 -13.91 -40.37 21.79
C THR A 689 -14.01 -41.73 21.10
N SER A 690 -13.31 -41.98 19.99
CA SER A 690 -13.25 -43.32 19.40
C SER A 690 -12.54 -44.34 20.31
N HIS A 691 -11.56 -43.91 21.12
CA HIS A 691 -10.89 -44.77 22.09
C HIS A 691 -11.66 -44.98 23.40
N LEU A 692 -12.63 -44.11 23.72
CA LEU A 692 -13.55 -44.26 24.85
C LEU A 692 -14.82 -45.04 24.49
N LEU A 693 -15.19 -45.10 23.20
CA LEU A 693 -16.29 -45.92 22.67
C LEU A 693 -15.82 -47.30 22.16
N SER A 694 -14.56 -47.67 22.40
CA SER A 694 -13.97 -48.97 22.07
C SER A 694 -13.31 -49.67 23.27
N LYS A 695 -13.82 -49.38 24.47
CA LYS A 695 -13.47 -50.00 25.75
C LYS A 695 -14.73 -50.40 26.51
#